data_AF-A0A7W9P852-F1
#
_entry.id   AF-A0A7W9P852-F1
#
_cell.length_a   1.000
_cell.length_b   1.000
_cell.length_c   1.000
_cell.angle_alpha   90.00
_cell.angle_beta   90.00
_cell.angle_gamma   90.00
#
_symmetry.space_group_name_H-M   'P 1'
#
loop_
_entity.id
_entity.type
_entity.pdbx_description
1 polymer ?
#
loop_
_entity_poly.entity_id
_entity_poly.type
_entity_poly.pdbx_seq_one_letter_code
_entity_poly.pdbx_strand_id
1 'polypeptide(L)'
;MINDGVMRTAGARLFDAFWSAGVSDPLEIVEQISHLLYIRALDCAHEPASAEPSAPEPNSVPSPPIDERLRWSTLIAMNPQDMHAALELEVFPSIRNRTFVGVGYSWHFRDARFTIRSPGLLARAVALLESICAAGDFEAAHLYEHLLLKAAASRIPRTPAHLAELMVALTRPTVDEEICDPTCGTGALLIAAAQFLSPAAGKSAAQTTMFEKLYGFDRFTTMLRLSSMRLALGGFDGVELRYNDIVAHDLGDDRERYSLVLAHPPFGGSIDYDSVAPYLRERMPTRNAEILHVGSILHLLKPGGRAAVIVPTGLLFGSSNAHTALRRMLVEEHGLEAVIQLPSGTFKPYAGVSAAIVIFTKDAGPKDFVWFYDLTADGWSLDDRRLPLLDQDKLGVCPSGQLDSSDLTRNNLPDLLQRWQLRQGSERSRKRSDQSFCVSRADITAASYDLQLNGFRLIYERLQASKEGIRLGDFAQIFPGFVPKSDLVTDPDTLPAAQQRVLTAKLLSATLPDSVDLPSRASLREPQRRLRPGDIVGRDLAGNRHWTVVPMHYDGVQPGQGLIVIRLTHETVPVDYLIAYLSSPRAEQQFPRSGTVIPRIKASSMAEMWIPRCDGDHAEIRAALAMLKDGENEAHLLLEKLQQARAKIFESGPGSVRRKHLDDAGAISSLTAQNLRQHSDPYRLFQESYPYSIARAVRKFRHSQTLAERHEAANQCAESLILSLGIMALAVAADRGRRDLPAVAQWSQSLSQGGVSLGHWVASIKSVAEDARQHGDSAVGLAEAMARKKGANGLVSDLDQLVTVRNKLRHGAAPRTRAELERSLERIEKLLLSSLARCAFLARSKWVHTDRLQWHPGSGQFHVSGLALMGDHPDFATTTFETTHPLADSHLYLISPRGAPLLLSPFCLLSDCPTCLTPELYYPDRITGSIARLKSLDRGHELDSDEAFTALGDWIRS
;
A
#
# COMPACT_ATOMS: atom_id res chain seq x y z
N MET A 1 34.61 7.00 11.17
CA MET A 1 33.62 7.36 10.14
C MET A 1 34.35 7.88 8.91
N ILE A 2 34.82 6.99 8.04
CA ILE A 2 35.19 7.38 6.68
C ILE A 2 33.90 7.51 5.87
N ASN A 3 33.81 8.59 5.09
CA ASN A 3 32.63 8.95 4.30
C ASN A 3 32.34 7.85 3.26
N ASP A 4 31.11 7.35 3.23
CA ASP A 4 30.65 6.22 2.39
C ASP A 4 30.98 6.41 0.88
N GLY A 5 31.11 7.66 0.44
CA GLY A 5 31.57 8.03 -0.90
C GLY A 5 33.03 7.69 -1.21
N VAL A 6 33.93 7.70 -0.23
CA VAL A 6 35.36 7.37 -0.42
C VAL A 6 35.53 5.88 -0.73
N MET A 7 34.79 5.01 -0.01
CA MET A 7 34.84 3.56 -0.22
C MET A 7 34.20 3.14 -1.54
N ARG A 8 33.08 3.78 -1.94
CA ARG A 8 32.51 3.59 -3.28
C ARG A 8 33.50 3.98 -4.38
N THR A 9 34.25 5.06 -4.17
CA THR A 9 35.28 5.52 -5.12
C THR A 9 36.44 4.53 -5.19
N ALA A 10 36.91 4.01 -4.05
CA ALA A 10 37.98 3.02 -4.01
C ALA A 10 37.60 1.70 -4.68
N GLY A 11 36.40 1.18 -4.37
CA GLY A 11 35.86 -0.02 -5.03
C GLY A 11 35.66 0.20 -6.53
N ALA A 12 35.17 1.36 -6.96
CA ALA A 12 35.10 1.71 -8.37
C ALA A 12 36.47 1.69 -9.06
N ARG A 13 37.48 2.30 -8.46
CA ARG A 13 38.85 2.30 -8.99
C ARG A 13 39.45 0.90 -9.11
N LEU A 14 39.18 0.01 -8.15
CA LEU A 14 39.60 -1.40 -8.24
C LEU A 14 38.93 -2.09 -9.43
N PHE A 15 37.61 -1.99 -9.55
CA PHE A 15 36.88 -2.57 -10.68
C PHE A 15 37.35 -2.01 -12.03
N ASP A 16 37.52 -0.70 -12.15
CA ASP A 16 37.97 -0.04 -13.38
C ASP A 16 39.39 -0.47 -13.77
N ALA A 17 40.27 -0.67 -12.77
CA ALA A 17 41.63 -1.15 -12.98
C ALA A 17 41.65 -2.58 -13.54
N PHE A 18 40.84 -3.49 -12.99
CA PHE A 18 40.71 -4.86 -13.49
C PHE A 18 40.04 -4.90 -14.87
N TRP A 19 39.00 -4.09 -15.08
CA TRP A 19 38.31 -3.96 -16.36
C TRP A 19 39.24 -3.50 -17.48
N SER A 20 40.04 -2.46 -17.21
CA SER A 20 41.03 -1.93 -18.17
C SER A 20 42.15 -2.93 -18.49
N ALA A 21 42.35 -3.93 -17.65
CA ALA A 21 43.29 -5.02 -17.85
C ALA A 21 42.65 -6.28 -18.47
N GLY A 22 41.37 -6.22 -18.86
CA GLY A 22 40.67 -7.30 -19.54
C GLY A 22 40.03 -8.36 -18.64
N VAL A 23 39.96 -8.12 -17.32
CA VAL A 23 39.17 -8.95 -16.39
C VAL A 23 37.82 -8.28 -16.20
N SER A 24 36.78 -8.84 -16.82
CA SER A 24 35.44 -8.25 -16.85
C SER A 24 34.44 -8.94 -15.93
N ASP A 25 34.73 -10.14 -15.42
CA ASP A 25 33.86 -10.85 -14.48
C ASP A 25 34.03 -10.30 -13.06
N PRO A 26 33.00 -9.65 -12.50
CA PRO A 26 33.03 -9.16 -11.12
C PRO A 26 33.33 -10.23 -10.07
N LEU A 27 32.88 -11.47 -10.27
CA LEU A 27 33.11 -12.53 -9.30
C LEU A 27 34.60 -12.89 -9.22
N GLU A 28 35.26 -13.00 -10.37
CA GLU A 28 36.70 -13.21 -10.46
C GLU A 28 37.47 -12.08 -9.76
N ILE A 29 37.06 -10.81 -9.95
CA ILE A 29 37.68 -9.66 -9.30
C ILE A 29 37.60 -9.76 -7.77
N VAL A 30 36.41 -10.04 -7.22
CA VAL A 30 36.24 -10.17 -5.77
C VAL A 30 37.02 -11.36 -5.23
N GLU A 31 37.05 -12.48 -5.95
CA GLU A 31 37.83 -13.66 -5.56
C GLU A 31 39.33 -13.34 -5.49
N GLN A 32 39.91 -12.70 -6.51
CA GLN A 32 41.33 -12.31 -6.50
C GLN A 32 41.65 -11.31 -5.38
N ILE A 33 40.76 -10.36 -5.11
CA ILE A 33 40.93 -9.44 -3.96
C ILE A 33 40.89 -10.20 -2.64
N SER A 34 40.00 -11.18 -2.51
CA SER A 34 39.94 -12.06 -1.32
C SER A 34 41.24 -12.82 -1.13
N HIS A 35 41.86 -13.31 -2.20
CA HIS A 35 43.16 -13.96 -2.13
C HIS A 35 44.25 -13.02 -1.59
N LEU A 36 44.33 -11.79 -2.09
CA LEU A 36 45.33 -10.81 -1.63
C LEU A 36 45.12 -10.43 -0.16
N LEU A 37 43.87 -10.16 0.24
CA LEU A 37 43.52 -9.84 1.63
C LEU A 37 43.89 -10.98 2.58
N TYR A 38 43.72 -12.22 2.15
CA TYR A 38 44.12 -13.37 2.94
C TYR A 38 45.62 -13.50 3.12
N ILE A 39 46.39 -13.36 2.03
CA ILE A 39 47.85 -13.42 2.09
C ILE A 39 48.39 -12.33 3.04
N ARG A 40 47.77 -11.14 3.01
CA ARG A 40 48.06 -10.07 3.96
C ARG A 40 47.72 -10.46 5.40
N ALA A 41 46.52 -10.99 5.65
CA ALA A 41 46.10 -11.40 6.99
C ALA A 41 47.03 -12.47 7.60
N LEU A 42 47.53 -13.40 6.77
CA LEU A 42 48.52 -14.39 7.18
C LEU A 42 49.82 -13.76 7.68
N ASP A 43 50.26 -12.65 7.06
CA ASP A 43 51.46 -11.94 7.48
C ASP A 43 51.26 -11.21 8.82
N CYS A 44 50.11 -10.55 8.98
CA CYS A 44 49.75 -9.87 10.24
C CYS A 44 49.64 -10.84 11.43
N ALA A 45 49.13 -12.06 11.21
CA ALA A 45 49.01 -13.08 12.24
C ALA A 45 50.36 -13.63 12.76
N HIS A 46 51.47 -13.38 12.04
CA HIS A 46 52.82 -13.80 12.44
C HIS A 46 53.60 -12.71 13.21
N GLU A 47 53.05 -11.50 13.37
CA GLU A 47 53.67 -10.51 14.27
C GLU A 47 53.47 -10.97 15.73
N PRO A 48 54.52 -11.14 16.54
CA PRO A 48 54.37 -11.59 17.91
C PRO A 48 53.57 -10.54 18.69
N ALA A 49 52.38 -10.93 19.15
CA ALA A 49 51.63 -10.17 20.13
C ALA A 49 52.55 -9.90 21.34
N SER A 50 52.89 -8.63 21.55
CA SER A 50 53.63 -8.18 22.71
C SER A 50 52.73 -8.26 23.96
N ALA A 51 52.49 -9.45 24.52
CA ALA A 51 51.97 -9.66 25.88
C ALA A 51 51.91 -11.16 26.25
N GLU A 52 52.63 -11.51 27.33
CA GLU A 52 52.62 -12.71 28.19
C GLU A 52 52.35 -14.13 27.62
N PRO A 53 53.19 -15.14 27.98
CA PRO A 53 53.02 -16.51 27.53
C PRO A 53 51.83 -17.18 28.22
N SER A 54 50.69 -17.33 27.52
CA SER A 54 49.67 -18.32 27.87
C SER A 54 50.17 -19.72 27.51
N ALA A 55 49.91 -20.68 28.40
CA ALA A 55 50.38 -22.06 28.28
C ALA A 55 49.91 -22.72 26.96
N PRO A 56 50.74 -23.55 26.30
CA PRO A 56 50.38 -24.18 25.04
C PRO A 56 49.24 -25.18 25.23
N GLU A 57 48.21 -25.10 24.39
CA GLU A 57 47.15 -26.10 24.33
C GLU A 57 47.72 -27.47 23.91
N PRO A 58 47.33 -28.57 24.58
CA PRO A 58 47.83 -29.90 24.26
C PRO A 58 47.10 -30.44 23.02
N ASN A 59 47.58 -30.07 21.82
CA ASN A 59 47.49 -30.80 20.53
C ASN A 59 47.71 -29.91 19.28
N SER A 60 48.18 -28.67 19.40
CA SER A 60 48.54 -27.87 18.22
C SER A 60 49.91 -28.30 17.68
N VAL A 61 49.93 -28.94 16.50
CA VAL A 61 51.15 -29.04 15.71
C VAL A 61 51.41 -27.64 15.13
N PRO A 62 52.53 -26.97 15.44
CA PRO A 62 52.83 -25.66 14.87
C PRO A 62 53.00 -25.80 13.36
N SER A 63 52.20 -25.10 12.57
CA SER A 63 52.44 -25.00 11.13
C SER A 63 53.80 -24.33 10.89
N PRO A 64 54.63 -24.82 9.94
CA PRO A 64 55.90 -24.17 9.64
C PRO A 64 55.65 -22.75 9.14
N PRO A 65 56.44 -21.75 9.57
CA PRO A 65 56.27 -20.36 9.15
C PRO A 65 56.30 -20.24 7.61
N ILE A 66 55.59 -19.25 7.07
CA ILE A 66 55.78 -18.87 5.67
C ILE A 66 57.24 -18.43 5.53
N ASP A 67 57.90 -18.88 4.45
CA ASP A 67 59.27 -18.44 4.14
C ASP A 67 59.30 -16.91 4.18
N GLU A 68 60.24 -16.30 4.91
CA GLU A 68 60.28 -14.86 5.11
C GLU A 68 60.19 -14.08 3.79
N ARG A 69 60.77 -14.62 2.71
CA ARG A 69 60.74 -14.01 1.38
C ARG A 69 59.34 -13.96 0.73
N LEU A 70 58.42 -14.81 1.18
CA LEU A 70 57.06 -14.95 0.66
C LEU A 70 56.01 -14.23 1.52
N ARG A 71 56.46 -13.50 2.56
CA ARG A 71 55.58 -12.69 3.41
C ARG A 71 55.05 -11.48 2.66
N TRP A 72 53.83 -11.06 3.01
CA TRP A 72 53.18 -9.90 2.37
C TRP A 72 54.06 -8.65 2.41
N SER A 73 54.58 -8.30 3.59
CA SER A 73 55.52 -7.19 3.81
C SER A 73 56.77 -7.23 2.91
N THR A 74 57.28 -8.41 2.58
CA THR A 74 58.41 -8.59 1.65
C THR A 74 57.97 -8.52 0.19
N LEU A 75 56.83 -9.13 -0.15
CA LEU A 75 56.27 -9.13 -1.50
C LEU A 75 55.96 -7.72 -1.99
N ILE A 76 55.34 -6.88 -1.15
CA ILE A 76 54.96 -5.51 -1.53
C ILE A 76 56.16 -4.56 -1.69
N ALA A 77 57.33 -4.94 -1.17
CA ALA A 77 58.58 -4.19 -1.35
C ALA A 77 59.34 -4.57 -2.63
N MET A 78 58.96 -5.67 -3.31
CA MET A 78 59.55 -6.08 -4.57
C MET A 78 59.10 -5.16 -5.72
N ASN A 79 59.83 -5.17 -6.84
CA ASN A 79 59.32 -4.55 -8.05
C ASN A 79 58.07 -5.33 -8.56
N PRO A 80 57.18 -4.70 -9.34
CA PRO A 80 55.92 -5.33 -9.74
C PRO A 80 56.08 -6.66 -10.47
N GLN A 81 57.11 -6.83 -11.30
CA GLN A 81 57.38 -8.05 -12.05
C GLN A 81 57.74 -9.20 -11.13
N ASP A 82 58.64 -8.96 -10.18
CA ASP A 82 59.09 -9.98 -9.22
C ASP A 82 57.98 -10.34 -8.24
N MET A 83 57.21 -9.35 -7.75
CA MET A 83 56.03 -9.59 -6.90
C MET A 83 55.01 -10.48 -7.61
N HIS A 84 54.75 -10.21 -8.89
CA HIS A 84 53.81 -10.98 -9.70
C HIS A 84 54.28 -12.42 -9.88
N ALA A 85 55.54 -12.62 -10.26
CA ALA A 85 56.13 -13.95 -10.42
C ALA A 85 56.15 -14.73 -9.09
N ALA A 86 56.51 -14.08 -7.97
CA ALA A 86 56.50 -14.69 -6.65
C ALA A 86 55.10 -15.14 -6.22
N LEU A 87 54.07 -14.30 -6.46
CA LEU A 87 52.69 -14.67 -6.16
C LEU A 87 52.23 -15.88 -6.98
N GLU A 88 52.49 -15.88 -8.29
CA GLU A 88 52.04 -16.91 -9.21
C GLU A 88 52.75 -18.26 -9.00
N LEU A 89 54.09 -18.23 -8.94
CA LEU A 89 54.93 -19.43 -8.99
C LEU A 89 55.21 -20.01 -7.60
N GLU A 90 55.09 -19.22 -6.54
CA GLU A 90 55.58 -19.62 -5.21
C GLU A 90 54.51 -19.50 -4.13
N VAL A 91 53.90 -18.33 -3.96
CA VAL A 91 52.94 -18.06 -2.88
C VAL A 91 51.69 -18.91 -3.05
N PHE A 92 51.01 -18.84 -4.20
CA PHE A 92 49.79 -19.62 -4.43
C PHE A 92 50.03 -21.13 -4.31
N PRO A 93 51.07 -21.73 -4.95
CA PRO A 93 51.42 -23.12 -4.72
C PRO A 93 51.72 -23.47 -3.26
N SER A 94 52.40 -22.58 -2.52
CA SER A 94 52.72 -22.82 -1.11
C SER A 94 51.49 -22.84 -0.20
N ILE A 95 50.52 -21.96 -0.46
CA ILE A 95 49.28 -21.84 0.34
C ILE A 95 48.33 -23.02 0.05
N ARG A 96 48.28 -23.53 -1.18
CA ARG A 96 47.44 -24.70 -1.56
C ARG A 96 47.76 -25.96 -0.76
N ASN A 97 49.02 -26.11 -0.32
CA ASN A 97 49.52 -27.30 0.36
C ASN A 97 49.62 -27.13 1.89
N ARG A 98 49.08 -26.05 2.46
CA ARG A 98 49.16 -25.73 3.89
C ARG A 98 47.78 -25.65 4.54
N THR A 99 47.68 -26.18 5.75
CA THR A 99 46.54 -25.97 6.65
C THR A 99 46.90 -24.86 7.64
N PHE A 100 46.11 -23.79 7.69
CA PHE A 100 46.28 -22.70 8.65
C PHE A 100 45.27 -22.85 9.79
N VAL A 101 45.73 -22.69 11.03
CA VAL A 101 44.89 -22.70 12.24
C VAL A 101 44.18 -21.36 12.37
N GLY A 102 42.91 -21.36 12.78
CA GLY A 102 42.15 -20.15 13.14
C GLY A 102 41.22 -19.59 12.05
N VAL A 103 41.49 -19.87 10.77
CA VAL A 103 40.61 -19.45 9.66
C VAL A 103 40.40 -20.63 8.71
N GLY A 104 39.18 -21.19 8.70
CA GLY A 104 38.76 -22.27 7.79
C GLY A 104 38.92 -21.95 6.29
N TYR A 105 39.36 -20.73 5.98
CA TYR A 105 39.76 -20.22 4.68
C TYR A 105 40.79 -21.10 3.95
N SER A 106 41.76 -21.68 4.68
CA SER A 106 42.86 -22.46 4.08
C SER A 106 42.39 -23.72 3.35
N TRP A 107 41.33 -24.38 3.83
CA TRP A 107 40.73 -25.55 3.19
C TRP A 107 40.19 -25.24 1.81
N HIS A 108 39.66 -24.04 1.63
CA HIS A 108 39.06 -23.60 0.38
C HIS A 108 40.10 -23.12 -0.63
N PHE A 109 41.37 -22.95 -0.22
CA PHE A 109 42.46 -22.46 -1.08
C PHE A 109 43.12 -23.50 -1.97
N ARG A 110 42.87 -24.79 -1.74
CA ARG A 110 43.52 -25.91 -2.46
C ARG A 110 43.48 -25.76 -3.99
N ASP A 111 42.35 -25.27 -4.51
CA ASP A 111 42.14 -25.08 -5.95
C ASP A 111 42.14 -23.59 -6.38
N ALA A 112 42.59 -22.68 -5.51
CA ALA A 112 42.59 -21.24 -5.79
C ALA A 112 43.61 -20.91 -6.89
N ARG A 113 43.20 -20.18 -7.93
CA ARG A 113 44.06 -19.78 -9.05
C ARG A 113 44.38 -18.30 -8.96
N PHE A 114 45.64 -17.95 -9.22
CA PHE A 114 46.04 -16.58 -9.44
C PHE A 114 45.74 -16.22 -10.90
N THR A 115 44.90 -15.20 -11.12
CA THR A 115 44.43 -14.84 -12.48
C THR A 115 44.75 -13.40 -12.88
N ILE A 116 45.39 -12.63 -12.00
CA ILE A 116 45.86 -11.27 -12.29
C ILE A 116 46.99 -11.36 -13.32
N ARG A 117 46.71 -10.99 -14.58
CA ARG A 117 47.65 -11.20 -15.70
C ARG A 117 48.79 -10.19 -15.80
N SER A 118 48.65 -9.02 -15.17
CA SER A 118 49.59 -7.90 -15.36
C SER A 118 50.26 -7.52 -14.04
N PRO A 119 51.60 -7.44 -14.01
CA PRO A 119 52.35 -6.89 -12.87
C PRO A 119 51.88 -5.49 -12.46
N GLY A 120 51.58 -4.63 -13.44
CA GLY A 120 51.10 -3.27 -13.18
C GLY A 120 49.68 -3.24 -12.59
N LEU A 121 48.81 -4.18 -12.96
CA LEU A 121 47.50 -4.32 -12.32
C LEU A 121 47.65 -4.75 -10.86
N LEU A 122 48.47 -5.77 -10.62
CA LEU A 122 48.74 -6.27 -9.28
C LEU A 122 49.25 -5.16 -8.36
N ALA A 123 50.27 -4.40 -8.79
CA ALA A 123 50.83 -3.30 -8.01
C ALA A 123 49.78 -2.23 -7.65
N ARG A 124 48.89 -1.87 -8.59
CA ARG A 124 47.79 -0.94 -8.30
C ARG A 124 46.78 -1.51 -7.31
N ALA A 125 46.41 -2.78 -7.46
CA ALA A 125 45.47 -3.44 -6.56
C ALA A 125 46.03 -3.53 -5.13
N VAL A 126 47.28 -3.98 -4.99
CA VAL A 126 48.01 -4.06 -3.71
C VAL A 126 48.10 -2.69 -3.04
N ALA A 127 48.52 -1.65 -3.78
CA ALA A 127 48.64 -0.30 -3.22
C ALA A 127 47.29 0.26 -2.72
N LEU A 128 46.19 -0.01 -3.44
CA LEU A 128 44.85 0.37 -3.00
C LEU A 128 44.43 -0.41 -1.75
N LEU A 129 44.64 -1.73 -1.72
CA LEU A 129 44.31 -2.55 -0.56
C LEU A 129 45.10 -2.14 0.67
N GLU A 130 46.40 -1.89 0.55
CA GLU A 130 47.23 -1.40 1.66
C GLU A 130 46.73 -0.07 2.20
N SER A 131 46.38 0.87 1.33
CA SER A 131 45.87 2.19 1.77
C SER A 131 44.57 2.08 2.58
N ILE A 132 43.73 1.09 2.27
CA ILE A 132 42.43 0.88 2.93
C ILE A 132 42.62 0.07 4.21
N CYS A 133 43.41 -0.99 4.18
CA CYS A 133 43.67 -1.81 5.36
C CYS A 133 44.48 -1.05 6.41
N ALA A 134 45.34 -0.12 6.01
CA ALA A 134 46.02 0.80 6.93
C ALA A 134 45.06 1.77 7.65
N ALA A 135 43.86 1.99 7.11
CA ALA A 135 42.84 2.81 7.76
C ALA A 135 42.05 2.06 8.84
N GLY A 136 42.01 0.72 8.80
CA GLY A 136 41.39 -0.15 9.81
C GLY A 136 40.65 -1.36 9.22
N ASP A 137 40.37 -2.35 10.08
CA ASP A 137 39.62 -3.56 9.69
C ASP A 137 38.16 -3.25 9.29
N PHE A 138 37.56 -2.24 9.93
CA PHE A 138 36.20 -1.79 9.61
C PHE A 138 36.12 -1.26 8.17
N GLU A 139 37.10 -0.48 7.76
CA GLU A 139 37.23 0.06 6.40
C GLU A 139 37.43 -1.05 5.36
N ALA A 140 38.25 -2.06 5.68
CA ALA A 140 38.45 -3.23 4.82
C ALA A 140 37.16 -4.05 4.67
N ALA A 141 36.43 -4.30 5.76
CA ALA A 141 35.13 -4.97 5.73
C ALA A 141 34.10 -4.20 4.88
N HIS A 142 34.03 -2.87 5.04
CA HIS A 142 33.09 -2.03 4.30
C HIS A 142 33.40 -1.97 2.80
N LEU A 143 34.68 -1.90 2.42
CA LEU A 143 35.10 -2.05 1.02
C LEU A 143 34.63 -3.40 0.48
N TYR A 144 34.86 -4.48 1.22
CA TYR A 144 34.55 -5.83 0.78
C TYR A 144 33.04 -6.02 0.55
N GLU A 145 32.19 -5.46 1.43
CA GLU A 145 30.74 -5.41 1.22
C GLU A 145 30.36 -4.68 -0.08
N HIS A 146 31.01 -3.55 -0.37
CA HIS A 146 30.78 -2.82 -1.61
C HIS A 146 31.19 -3.62 -2.85
N LEU A 147 32.32 -4.35 -2.78
CA LEU A 147 32.77 -5.22 -3.86
C LEU A 147 31.77 -6.37 -4.12
N LEU A 148 31.27 -6.99 -3.06
CA LEU A 148 30.23 -8.02 -3.15
C LEU A 148 28.91 -7.47 -3.70
N LEU A 149 28.52 -6.23 -3.36
CA LEU A 149 27.34 -5.56 -3.93
C LEU A 149 27.49 -5.34 -5.44
N LYS A 150 28.66 -4.91 -5.91
CA LYS A 150 28.93 -4.80 -7.34
C LYS A 150 28.93 -6.16 -8.04
N ALA A 151 29.52 -7.18 -7.42
CA ALA A 151 29.51 -8.54 -7.97
C ALA A 151 28.11 -9.17 -8.02
N ALA A 152 27.18 -8.75 -7.16
CA ALA A 152 25.80 -9.21 -7.18
C ALA A 152 25.06 -8.82 -8.49
N ALA A 153 25.52 -7.79 -9.21
CA ALA A 153 25.01 -7.46 -10.55
C ALA A 153 25.23 -8.60 -11.56
N SER A 154 26.18 -9.51 -11.29
CA SER A 154 26.49 -10.70 -12.11
C SER A 154 25.61 -11.91 -11.82
N ARG A 155 24.45 -11.74 -11.19
CA ARG A 155 23.46 -12.80 -10.87
C ARG A 155 23.96 -13.87 -9.90
N ILE A 156 24.78 -13.49 -8.91
CA ILE A 156 25.12 -14.36 -7.79
C ILE A 156 23.92 -14.41 -6.82
N PRO A 157 23.46 -15.60 -6.38
CA PRO A 157 22.44 -15.70 -5.34
C PRO A 157 22.89 -14.99 -4.07
N ARG A 158 22.13 -13.99 -3.62
CA ARG A 158 22.43 -13.24 -2.39
C ARG A 158 21.16 -12.96 -1.61
N THR A 159 21.24 -13.18 -0.30
CA THR A 159 20.24 -12.73 0.67
C THR A 159 20.49 -11.26 1.01
N PRO A 160 19.51 -10.34 0.83
CA PRO A 160 19.62 -8.97 1.32
C PRO A 160 19.86 -8.92 2.82
N ALA A 161 20.70 -8.00 3.29
CA ALA A 161 21.13 -7.93 4.70
C ALA A 161 19.93 -7.79 5.66
N HIS A 162 18.99 -6.89 5.35
CA HIS A 162 17.79 -6.67 6.14
C HIS A 162 16.86 -7.89 6.22
N LEU A 163 16.88 -8.78 5.22
CA LEU A 163 16.16 -10.05 5.29
C LEU A 163 16.88 -11.09 6.13
N ALA A 164 18.22 -11.13 6.07
CA ALA A 164 19.01 -11.98 6.95
C ALA A 164 18.80 -11.60 8.42
N GLU A 165 18.86 -10.30 8.72
CA GLU A 165 18.51 -9.73 10.03
C GLU A 165 17.08 -10.09 10.45
N LEU A 166 16.12 -10.02 9.53
CA LEU A 166 14.74 -10.39 9.81
C LEU A 166 14.62 -11.86 10.21
N MET A 167 15.21 -12.77 9.43
CA MET A 167 15.16 -14.21 9.71
C MET A 167 15.79 -14.55 11.08
N VAL A 168 16.89 -13.91 11.42
CA VAL A 168 17.55 -14.04 12.72
C VAL A 168 16.66 -13.46 13.84
N ALA A 169 16.09 -12.27 13.65
CA ALA A 169 15.21 -11.64 14.64
C ALA A 169 13.92 -12.44 14.88
N LEU A 170 13.38 -13.11 13.86
CA LEU A 170 12.21 -13.98 13.96
C LEU A 170 12.53 -15.27 14.73
N THR A 171 13.71 -15.83 14.53
CA THR A 171 14.13 -17.11 15.15
C THR A 171 14.77 -16.95 16.52
N ARG A 172 15.35 -15.77 16.82
CA ARG A 172 15.99 -15.42 18.10
C ARG A 172 16.99 -16.49 18.56
N PRO A 173 18.08 -16.70 17.81
CA PRO A 173 19.10 -17.67 18.19
C PRO A 173 19.74 -17.35 19.54
N THR A 174 20.22 -18.39 20.24
CA THR A 174 21.02 -18.24 21.46
C THR A 174 22.43 -18.80 21.27
N VAL A 175 23.37 -18.39 22.13
CA VAL A 175 24.79 -18.82 22.08
C VAL A 175 24.99 -20.32 22.29
N ASP A 176 23.98 -21.01 22.82
CA ASP A 176 24.05 -22.45 23.08
C ASP A 176 23.63 -23.30 21.88
N GLU A 177 22.94 -22.71 20.91
CA GLU A 177 22.39 -23.40 19.76
C GLU A 177 23.46 -23.62 18.68
N GLU A 178 23.48 -24.82 18.10
CA GLU A 178 24.20 -25.07 16.84
C GLU A 178 23.36 -24.57 15.67
N ILE A 179 23.88 -23.61 14.91
CA ILE A 179 23.19 -22.90 13.83
C ILE A 179 23.86 -23.21 12.51
N CYS A 180 23.09 -23.65 11.52
CA CYS A 180 23.60 -23.98 10.19
C CYS A 180 22.93 -23.16 9.09
N ASP A 181 23.73 -22.64 8.16
CA ASP A 181 23.27 -22.23 6.83
C ASP A 181 23.80 -23.21 5.76
N PRO A 182 22.98 -24.18 5.32
CA PRO A 182 23.43 -25.22 4.42
C PRO A 182 23.50 -24.76 2.95
N THR A 183 23.28 -23.47 2.69
CA THR A 183 23.31 -22.82 1.38
C THR A 183 23.94 -21.42 1.51
N CYS A 184 25.10 -21.35 2.17
CA CYS A 184 25.56 -20.11 2.78
C CYS A 184 25.96 -19.01 1.79
N GLY A 185 26.32 -19.35 0.56
CA GLY A 185 26.71 -18.37 -0.46
C GLY A 185 27.81 -17.46 0.07
N THR A 186 27.54 -16.15 0.08
CA THR A 186 28.46 -15.13 0.62
C THR A 186 28.37 -14.94 2.15
N GLY A 187 27.69 -15.82 2.88
CA GLY A 187 27.66 -15.85 4.34
C GLY A 187 26.70 -14.84 5.00
N ALA A 188 25.72 -14.31 4.28
CA ALA A 188 24.86 -13.22 4.78
C ALA A 188 24.04 -13.62 6.03
N LEU A 189 23.47 -14.83 6.07
CA LEU A 189 22.70 -15.31 7.21
C LEU A 189 23.61 -15.62 8.42
N LEU A 190 24.81 -16.15 8.17
CA LEU A 190 25.80 -16.42 9.21
C LEU A 190 26.31 -15.13 9.86
N ILE A 191 26.58 -14.09 9.06
CA ILE A 191 26.96 -12.77 9.58
C ILE A 191 25.83 -12.18 10.43
N ALA A 192 24.58 -12.22 9.94
CA ALA A 192 23.45 -11.71 10.71
C ALA A 192 23.27 -12.47 12.04
N ALA A 193 23.47 -13.80 12.04
CA ALA A 193 23.43 -14.61 13.24
C ALA A 193 24.57 -14.27 14.20
N ALA A 194 25.81 -14.15 13.70
CA ALA A 194 26.97 -13.79 14.51
C ALA A 194 26.82 -12.39 15.13
N GLN A 195 26.31 -11.41 14.36
CA GLN A 195 26.02 -10.06 14.85
C GLN A 195 24.97 -10.06 15.94
N PHE A 196 23.92 -10.86 15.79
CA PHE A 196 22.85 -10.98 16.79
C PHE A 196 23.33 -11.63 18.10
N LEU A 197 24.25 -12.60 18.01
CA LEU A 197 24.84 -13.27 19.17
C LEU A 197 25.91 -12.43 19.87
N SER A 198 26.51 -11.46 19.17
CA SER A 198 27.59 -10.62 19.73
C SER A 198 27.08 -9.70 20.85
N PRO A 199 27.76 -9.62 22.00
CA PRO A 199 27.38 -8.70 23.07
C PRO A 199 27.65 -7.24 22.68
N ALA A 200 26.84 -6.31 23.21
CA ALA A 200 26.91 -4.88 22.88
C ALA A 200 28.19 -4.14 23.34
N ALA A 201 29.15 -4.81 24.00
CA ALA A 201 30.38 -4.18 24.51
C ALA A 201 31.61 -5.11 24.47
N GLY A 202 32.63 -4.74 23.67
CA GLY A 202 34.05 -5.06 23.81
C GLY A 202 34.51 -6.47 23.41
N LYS A 203 35.57 -6.56 22.58
CA LYS A 203 36.24 -7.81 22.20
C LYS A 203 36.96 -8.44 23.41
N SER A 204 36.54 -9.63 23.85
CA SER A 204 37.27 -10.45 24.84
C SER A 204 37.61 -11.81 24.25
N ALA A 205 38.64 -12.50 24.76
CA ALA A 205 39.07 -13.82 24.29
C ALA A 205 37.97 -14.91 24.37
N ALA A 206 36.91 -14.70 25.16
CA ALA A 206 35.74 -15.58 25.20
C ALA A 206 34.82 -15.48 23.95
N GLN A 207 35.12 -14.57 23.01
CA GLN A 207 34.32 -14.38 21.79
C GLN A 207 34.66 -15.37 20.68
N THR A 208 35.89 -15.89 20.60
CA THR A 208 36.28 -16.82 19.54
C THR A 208 35.52 -18.15 19.63
N THR A 209 35.27 -18.65 20.85
CA THR A 209 34.48 -19.87 21.08
C THR A 209 32.97 -19.68 20.87
N MET A 210 32.49 -18.43 20.80
CA MET A 210 31.05 -18.14 20.63
C MET A 210 30.56 -18.51 19.22
N PHE A 211 31.44 -18.42 18.22
CA PHE A 211 31.09 -18.65 16.81
C PHE A 211 31.39 -20.07 16.32
N GLU A 212 32.04 -20.90 17.14
CA GLU A 212 32.36 -22.31 16.82
C GLU A 212 31.11 -23.20 16.61
N LYS A 213 29.94 -22.70 17.03
CA LYS A 213 28.62 -23.33 16.82
C LYS A 213 27.88 -22.83 15.58
N LEU A 214 28.53 -22.03 14.74
CA LEU A 214 28.00 -21.59 13.46
C LEU A 214 28.63 -22.41 12.33
N TYR A 215 27.78 -22.96 11.46
CA TYR A 215 28.17 -23.86 10.39
C TYR A 215 27.61 -23.38 9.06
N GLY A 216 28.40 -23.43 7.99
CA GLY A 216 27.96 -23.05 6.65
C GLY A 216 28.38 -24.05 5.59
N PHE A 217 27.46 -24.40 4.69
CA PHE A 217 27.74 -25.26 3.54
C PHE A 217 27.46 -24.56 2.22
N ASP A 218 28.30 -24.83 1.23
CA ASP A 218 28.04 -24.46 -0.15
C ASP A 218 28.66 -25.49 -1.10
N ARG A 219 28.03 -25.66 -2.26
CA ARG A 219 28.49 -26.53 -3.34
C ARG A 219 29.55 -25.87 -4.23
N PHE A 220 29.81 -24.57 -4.04
CA PHE A 220 30.81 -23.82 -4.79
C PHE A 220 31.92 -23.33 -3.85
N THR A 221 33.13 -23.82 -4.06
CA THR A 221 34.31 -23.42 -3.28
C THR A 221 34.58 -21.91 -3.35
N THR A 222 34.26 -21.26 -4.47
CA THR A 222 34.35 -19.80 -4.59
C THR A 222 33.45 -19.10 -3.58
N MET A 223 32.22 -19.57 -3.36
CA MET A 223 31.32 -18.99 -2.34
C MET A 223 31.88 -19.17 -0.93
N LEU A 224 32.48 -20.33 -0.65
CA LEU A 224 33.14 -20.60 0.63
C LEU A 224 34.34 -19.68 0.86
N ARG A 225 35.15 -19.39 -0.17
CA ARG A 225 36.22 -18.37 -0.09
C ARG A 225 35.65 -16.99 0.24
N LEU A 226 34.65 -16.55 -0.51
CA LEU A 226 34.06 -15.22 -0.32
C LEU A 226 33.43 -15.07 1.07
N SER A 227 32.63 -16.04 1.51
CA SER A 227 32.02 -16.04 2.84
C SER A 227 33.07 -16.10 3.95
N SER A 228 34.09 -16.95 3.81
CA SER A 228 35.18 -17.05 4.78
C SER A 228 35.92 -15.71 4.94
N MET A 229 36.26 -15.02 3.83
CA MET A 229 36.90 -13.69 3.88
C MET A 229 35.97 -12.67 4.54
N ARG A 230 34.69 -12.67 4.16
CA ARG A 230 33.69 -11.75 4.69
C ARG A 230 33.50 -11.89 6.20
N LEU A 231 33.45 -13.13 6.70
CA LEU A 231 33.36 -13.43 8.13
C LEU A 231 34.62 -13.00 8.88
N ALA A 232 35.80 -13.30 8.34
CA ALA A 232 37.08 -12.90 8.92
C ALA A 232 37.21 -11.37 9.04
N LEU A 233 36.91 -10.62 7.97
CA LEU A 233 36.91 -9.15 8.01
C LEU A 233 35.87 -8.58 8.98
N GLY A 234 34.76 -9.30 9.20
CA GLY A 234 33.77 -8.96 10.22
C GLY A 234 34.20 -9.26 11.65
N GLY A 235 35.33 -9.96 11.85
CA GLY A 235 35.79 -10.43 13.16
C GLY A 235 35.00 -11.61 13.72
N PHE A 236 34.35 -12.39 12.84
CA PHE A 236 33.58 -13.59 13.19
C PHE A 236 34.40 -14.86 12.94
N ASP A 237 35.60 -14.91 13.51
CA ASP A 237 36.48 -16.08 13.42
C ASP A 237 35.88 -17.26 14.20
N GLY A 238 36.09 -18.49 13.73
CA GLY A 238 35.56 -19.71 14.36
C GLY A 238 34.34 -20.33 13.67
N VAL A 239 33.69 -19.63 12.74
CA VAL A 239 32.61 -20.22 11.91
C VAL A 239 33.17 -21.34 11.03
N GLU A 240 32.55 -22.51 11.09
CA GLU A 240 32.97 -23.66 10.28
C GLU A 240 32.29 -23.67 8.91
N LEU A 241 33.08 -23.44 7.85
CA LEU A 241 32.61 -23.48 6.47
C LEU A 241 33.13 -24.72 5.74
N ARG A 242 32.22 -25.55 5.20
CA ARG A 242 32.56 -26.79 4.49
C ARG A 242 31.97 -26.87 3.09
N TYR A 243 32.71 -27.49 2.19
CA TYR A 243 32.17 -27.90 0.90
C TYR A 243 31.18 -29.04 1.09
N ASN A 244 29.92 -28.81 0.75
CA ASN A 244 28.91 -29.86 0.74
C ASN A 244 27.76 -29.52 -0.22
N ASP A 245 27.42 -30.45 -1.11
CA ASP A 245 26.14 -30.43 -1.83
C ASP A 245 25.13 -31.25 -1.04
N ILE A 246 24.35 -30.58 -0.19
CA ILE A 246 23.39 -31.20 0.75
C ILE A 246 22.28 -32.01 0.06
N VAL A 247 22.15 -31.92 -1.26
CA VAL A 247 21.19 -32.72 -2.03
C VAL A 247 21.85 -33.98 -2.60
N ALA A 248 23.15 -33.92 -2.90
CA ALA A 248 23.86 -34.99 -3.58
C ALA A 248 24.69 -35.89 -2.64
N HIS A 249 25.25 -35.33 -1.56
CA HIS A 249 26.09 -36.08 -0.62
C HIS A 249 25.28 -36.63 0.56
N ASP A 250 25.83 -37.65 1.23
CA ASP A 250 25.33 -38.04 2.55
C ASP A 250 25.68 -36.95 3.58
N LEU A 251 24.78 -36.76 4.54
CA LEU A 251 24.96 -35.78 5.60
C LEU A 251 25.92 -36.27 6.70
N GLY A 252 26.13 -37.59 6.83
CA GLY A 252 27.05 -38.14 7.84
C GLY A 252 26.73 -37.63 9.25
N ASP A 253 27.74 -37.07 9.92
CA ASP A 253 27.64 -36.51 11.28
C ASP A 253 26.79 -35.22 11.37
N ASP A 254 26.42 -34.61 10.23
CA ASP A 254 25.54 -33.44 10.19
C ASP A 254 24.05 -33.81 10.20
N ARG A 255 23.74 -35.10 10.09
CA ARG A 255 22.37 -35.61 10.18
C ARG A 255 21.84 -35.37 11.59
N GLU A 256 20.70 -34.69 11.68
CA GLU A 256 19.98 -34.39 12.93
C GLU A 256 20.80 -33.65 13.99
N ARG A 257 21.74 -32.82 13.55
CA ARG A 257 22.64 -32.09 14.44
C ARG A 257 22.09 -30.73 14.87
N TYR A 258 21.56 -29.96 13.93
CA TYR A 258 21.41 -28.52 14.13
C TYR A 258 20.15 -28.13 14.89
N SER A 259 20.30 -27.16 15.78
CA SER A 259 19.20 -26.60 16.59
C SER A 259 18.40 -25.57 15.80
N LEU A 260 19.09 -24.82 14.94
CA LEU A 260 18.51 -23.83 14.05
C LEU A 260 19.13 -23.96 12.65
N VAL A 261 18.29 -23.97 11.61
CA VAL A 261 18.73 -23.80 10.22
C VAL A 261 18.19 -22.50 9.65
N LEU A 262 19.07 -21.66 9.13
CA LEU A 262 18.73 -20.44 8.38
C LEU A 262 19.18 -20.65 6.95
N ALA A 263 18.26 -20.65 5.98
CA ALA A 263 18.62 -21.01 4.61
C ALA A 263 17.97 -20.11 3.55
N HIS A 264 18.71 -19.88 2.47
CA HIS A 264 18.20 -19.34 1.22
C HIS A 264 18.67 -20.22 0.05
N PRO A 265 18.00 -21.37 -0.16
CA PRO A 265 18.31 -22.25 -1.27
C PRO A 265 18.15 -21.56 -2.63
N PRO A 266 18.88 -22.02 -3.67
CA PRO A 266 18.74 -21.47 -5.02
C PRO A 266 17.30 -21.64 -5.54
N PHE A 267 16.83 -20.64 -6.29
CA PHE A 267 15.51 -20.68 -6.91
C PHE A 267 15.51 -21.47 -8.22
N GLY A 268 14.50 -22.32 -8.40
CA GLY A 268 14.33 -23.14 -9.59
C GLY A 268 15.39 -24.23 -9.75
N GLY A 269 15.32 -24.91 -10.89
CA GLY A 269 16.26 -25.96 -11.26
C GLY A 269 15.70 -27.38 -11.12
N SER A 270 16.22 -28.25 -11.98
CA SER A 270 15.99 -29.69 -11.93
C SER A 270 17.32 -30.37 -11.65
N ILE A 271 17.34 -31.24 -10.65
CA ILE A 271 18.52 -32.03 -10.29
C ILE A 271 18.42 -33.38 -11.01
N ASP A 272 19.55 -33.91 -11.44
CA ASP A 272 19.62 -35.27 -11.97
C ASP A 272 19.22 -36.26 -10.87
N TYR A 273 18.26 -37.14 -11.15
CA TYR A 273 17.67 -37.96 -10.10
C TYR A 273 18.67 -38.95 -9.51
N ASP A 274 19.59 -39.45 -10.32
CA ASP A 274 20.59 -40.43 -9.88
C ASP A 274 21.70 -39.80 -9.03
N SER A 275 21.88 -38.47 -9.11
CA SER A 275 22.80 -37.74 -8.24
C SER A 275 22.17 -37.34 -6.90
N VAL A 276 20.86 -37.51 -6.71
CA VAL A 276 20.19 -37.22 -5.43
C VAL A 276 20.55 -38.29 -4.39
N ALA A 277 20.93 -37.85 -3.19
CA ALA A 277 21.31 -38.71 -2.09
C ALA A 277 20.20 -39.76 -1.79
N PRO A 278 20.55 -41.04 -1.55
CA PRO A 278 19.56 -42.12 -1.39
C PRO A 278 18.49 -41.83 -0.33
N TYR A 279 18.90 -41.31 0.84
CA TYR A 279 17.98 -40.99 1.95
C TYR A 279 16.90 -39.99 1.54
N LEU A 280 17.22 -39.08 0.61
CA LEU A 280 16.32 -38.04 0.16
C LEU A 280 15.39 -38.56 -0.94
N ARG A 281 15.87 -39.45 -1.82
CA ARG A 281 15.04 -40.10 -2.86
C ARG A 281 13.90 -40.93 -2.29
N GLU A 282 14.16 -41.63 -1.18
CA GLU A 282 13.16 -42.47 -0.51
C GLU A 282 12.01 -41.64 0.06
N ARG A 283 12.32 -40.48 0.65
CA ARG A 283 11.32 -39.62 1.29
C ARG A 283 10.67 -38.64 0.31
N MET A 284 11.41 -38.17 -0.69
CA MET A 284 11.04 -37.12 -1.64
C MET A 284 11.40 -37.50 -3.08
N PRO A 285 10.62 -38.38 -3.73
CA PRO A 285 10.90 -38.80 -5.11
C PRO A 285 10.56 -37.69 -6.11
N THR A 286 11.49 -36.76 -6.31
CA THR A 286 11.35 -35.62 -7.21
C THR A 286 12.70 -35.19 -7.78
N ARG A 287 12.68 -34.49 -8.91
CA ARG A 287 13.85 -33.78 -9.48
C ARG A 287 13.85 -32.29 -9.16
N ASN A 288 12.78 -31.77 -8.54
CA ASN A 288 12.68 -30.35 -8.24
C ASN A 288 13.68 -29.97 -7.13
N ALA A 289 14.62 -29.07 -7.46
CA ALA A 289 15.68 -28.68 -6.54
C ALA A 289 15.15 -28.07 -5.24
N GLU A 290 14.12 -27.23 -5.31
CA GLU A 290 13.57 -26.48 -4.17
C GLU A 290 13.01 -27.44 -3.10
N ILE A 291 12.27 -28.46 -3.53
CA ILE A 291 11.72 -29.50 -2.64
C ILE A 291 12.85 -30.29 -1.99
N LEU A 292 13.87 -30.66 -2.77
CA LEU A 292 14.99 -31.46 -2.30
C LEU A 292 15.81 -30.70 -1.24
N HIS A 293 16.06 -29.40 -1.41
CA HIS A 293 16.77 -28.60 -0.40
C HIS A 293 15.98 -28.49 0.91
N VAL A 294 14.66 -28.24 0.87
CA VAL A 294 13.83 -28.24 2.09
C VAL A 294 13.82 -29.61 2.75
N GLY A 295 13.78 -30.70 1.96
CA GLY A 295 13.92 -32.06 2.45
C GLY A 295 15.26 -32.32 3.13
N SER A 296 16.39 -31.84 2.58
CA SER A 296 17.70 -31.94 3.23
C SER A 296 17.77 -31.14 4.53
N ILE A 297 17.19 -29.93 4.57
CA ILE A 297 17.10 -29.12 5.79
C ILE A 297 16.39 -29.88 6.93
N LEU A 298 15.31 -30.61 6.63
CA LEU A 298 14.64 -31.47 7.61
C LEU A 298 15.53 -32.59 8.16
N HIS A 299 16.48 -33.10 7.36
CA HIS A 299 17.41 -34.13 7.82
C HIS A 299 18.62 -33.55 8.57
N LEU A 300 18.94 -32.28 8.35
CA LEU A 300 19.97 -31.54 9.09
C LEU A 300 19.50 -31.12 10.50
N LEU A 301 18.22 -30.79 10.64
CA LEU A 301 17.63 -30.39 11.92
C LEU A 301 17.56 -31.57 12.90
N LYS A 302 17.94 -31.34 14.15
CA LYS A 302 17.64 -32.24 15.26
C LYS A 302 16.14 -32.24 15.56
N PRO A 303 15.56 -33.29 16.18
CA PRO A 303 14.17 -33.25 16.66
C PRO A 303 13.92 -32.02 17.56
N GLY A 304 12.84 -31.27 17.29
CA GLY A 304 12.56 -29.98 17.96
C GLY A 304 13.40 -28.80 17.47
N GLY A 305 14.34 -29.01 16.54
CA GLY A 305 15.08 -27.94 15.87
C GLY A 305 14.17 -27.11 14.95
N ARG A 306 14.47 -25.82 14.84
CA ARG A 306 13.67 -24.86 14.06
C ARG A 306 14.38 -24.45 12.78
N ALA A 307 13.62 -24.10 11.74
CA ALA A 307 14.19 -23.52 10.54
C ALA A 307 13.42 -22.28 10.07
N ALA A 308 14.15 -21.35 9.48
CA ALA A 308 13.60 -20.28 8.65
C ALA A 308 14.23 -20.40 7.26
N VAL A 309 13.39 -20.60 6.24
CA VAL A 309 13.85 -20.89 4.88
C VAL A 309 13.18 -19.97 3.88
N ILE A 310 13.98 -19.27 3.06
CA ILE A 310 13.48 -18.52 1.90
C ILE A 310 13.18 -19.52 0.78
N VAL A 311 11.93 -19.55 0.32
CA VAL A 311 11.47 -20.41 -0.77
C VAL A 311 10.77 -19.57 -1.84
N PRO A 312 10.80 -19.96 -3.12
CA PRO A 312 9.99 -19.30 -4.12
C PRO A 312 8.51 -19.59 -3.89
N THR A 313 7.63 -18.64 -4.22
CA THR A 313 6.19 -18.77 -3.91
C THR A 313 5.58 -20.02 -4.56
N GLY A 314 6.14 -20.50 -5.69
CA GLY A 314 5.73 -21.74 -6.35
C GLY A 314 5.71 -22.97 -5.44
N LEU A 315 6.59 -23.03 -4.43
CA LEU A 315 6.60 -24.11 -3.45
C LEU A 315 5.32 -24.14 -2.60
N LEU A 316 4.69 -22.97 -2.38
CA LEU A 316 3.48 -22.81 -1.56
C LEU A 316 2.20 -23.30 -2.25
N PHE A 317 2.16 -23.38 -3.59
CA PHE A 317 0.95 -23.74 -4.35
C PHE A 317 1.16 -24.67 -5.53
N GLY A 318 2.40 -25.13 -5.77
CA GLY A 318 2.70 -26.06 -6.85
C GLY A 318 1.81 -27.30 -6.77
N SER A 319 1.30 -27.73 -7.93
CA SER A 319 0.25 -28.75 -8.03
C SER A 319 0.78 -30.18 -8.18
N SER A 320 2.09 -30.39 -8.31
CA SER A 320 2.64 -31.74 -8.39
C SER A 320 2.54 -32.47 -7.05
N ASN A 321 2.44 -33.80 -7.09
CA ASN A 321 2.33 -34.62 -5.88
C ASN A 321 3.47 -34.35 -4.88
N ALA A 322 4.69 -34.10 -5.37
CA ALA A 322 5.83 -33.78 -4.51
C ALA A 322 5.66 -32.45 -3.77
N HIS A 323 5.10 -31.42 -4.42
CA HIS A 323 4.83 -30.14 -3.77
C HIS A 323 3.78 -30.28 -2.67
N THR A 324 2.65 -30.94 -2.98
CA THR A 324 1.59 -31.19 -2.00
C THR A 324 2.08 -32.07 -0.85
N ALA A 325 2.90 -33.09 -1.15
CA ALA A 325 3.49 -33.96 -0.13
C ALA A 325 4.43 -33.19 0.82
N LEU A 326 5.30 -32.33 0.30
CA LEU A 326 6.16 -31.47 1.13
C LEU A 326 5.32 -30.55 2.04
N ARG A 327 4.33 -29.84 1.49
CA ARG A 327 3.49 -28.93 2.29
C ARG A 327 2.71 -29.69 3.36
N ARG A 328 2.16 -30.85 3.02
CA ARG A 328 1.51 -31.74 3.99
C ARG A 328 2.47 -32.17 5.09
N MET A 329 3.68 -32.59 4.75
CA MET A 329 4.71 -32.99 5.72
C MET A 329 5.05 -31.83 6.68
N LEU A 330 5.26 -30.62 6.15
CA LEU A 330 5.51 -29.44 6.98
C LEU A 330 4.35 -29.11 7.93
N VAL A 331 3.11 -29.24 7.47
CA VAL A 331 1.90 -28.93 8.24
C VAL A 331 1.58 -30.00 9.28
N GLU A 332 1.68 -31.28 8.92
CA GLU A 332 1.21 -32.40 9.74
C GLU A 332 2.30 -32.99 10.64
N GLU A 333 3.57 -32.92 10.25
CA GLU A 333 4.67 -33.61 10.93
C GLU A 333 5.68 -32.63 11.58
N HIS A 334 5.93 -31.49 10.93
CA HIS A 334 7.04 -30.59 11.30
C HIS A 334 6.59 -29.18 11.72
N GLY A 335 5.42 -29.08 12.33
CA GLY A 335 4.96 -27.88 13.03
C GLY A 335 5.20 -26.57 12.29
N LEU A 336 4.68 -26.44 11.07
CA LEU A 336 4.69 -25.19 10.31
C LEU A 336 4.10 -24.04 11.16
N GLU A 337 4.89 -23.01 11.42
CA GLU A 337 4.50 -21.86 12.25
C GLU A 337 4.12 -20.65 11.41
N ALA A 338 4.84 -20.40 10.31
CA ALA A 338 4.70 -19.18 9.54
C ALA A 338 4.92 -19.34 8.04
N VAL A 339 4.18 -18.55 7.27
CA VAL A 339 4.43 -18.28 5.85
C VAL A 339 4.40 -16.76 5.64
N ILE A 340 5.56 -16.17 5.43
CA ILE A 340 5.73 -14.73 5.26
C ILE A 340 5.98 -14.46 3.78
N GLN A 341 5.01 -13.90 3.07
CA GLN A 341 5.14 -13.59 1.66
C GLN A 341 5.98 -12.33 1.46
N LEU A 342 6.94 -12.38 0.54
CA LEU A 342 7.84 -11.28 0.19
C LEU A 342 7.41 -10.60 -1.12
N PRO A 343 7.64 -9.28 -1.27
CA PRO A 343 7.36 -8.57 -2.51
C PRO A 343 8.14 -9.14 -3.71
N SER A 344 7.54 -9.10 -4.89
CA SER A 344 8.29 -9.36 -6.12
C SER A 344 9.33 -8.26 -6.33
N GLY A 345 10.59 -8.64 -6.56
CA GLY A 345 11.69 -7.69 -6.74
C GLY A 345 12.61 -7.55 -5.52
N THR A 346 12.27 -8.18 -4.39
CA THR A 346 13.14 -8.21 -3.19
C THR A 346 14.50 -8.86 -3.43
N PHE A 347 14.66 -9.67 -4.47
CA PHE A 347 15.93 -10.29 -4.85
C PHE A 347 16.51 -9.71 -6.15
N LYS A 348 15.98 -8.61 -6.68
CA LYS A 348 16.57 -7.94 -7.86
C LYS A 348 17.90 -7.30 -7.51
N PRO A 349 18.84 -7.22 -8.47
CA PRO A 349 18.72 -7.67 -9.88
C PRO A 349 18.93 -9.18 -10.10
N TYR A 350 19.25 -9.96 -9.06
CA TYR A 350 19.51 -11.40 -9.17
C TYR A 350 18.26 -12.18 -9.64
N ALA A 351 17.12 -11.98 -8.98
CA ALA A 351 15.88 -12.67 -9.30
C ALA A 351 14.65 -11.76 -9.15
N GLY A 352 13.77 -11.77 -10.15
CA GLY A 352 12.49 -11.06 -10.13
C GLY A 352 11.32 -11.88 -9.59
N VAL A 353 11.56 -13.14 -9.20
CA VAL A 353 10.51 -14.04 -8.69
C VAL A 353 9.98 -13.55 -7.34
N SER A 354 8.71 -13.85 -7.06
CA SER A 354 8.16 -13.71 -5.71
C SER A 354 8.63 -14.90 -4.86
N ALA A 355 8.86 -14.64 -3.58
CA ALA A 355 9.34 -15.62 -2.61
C ALA A 355 8.58 -15.47 -1.29
N ALA A 356 8.85 -16.39 -0.36
CA ALA A 356 8.34 -16.36 0.99
C ALA A 356 9.38 -16.90 1.98
N ILE A 357 9.28 -16.49 3.25
CA ILE A 357 10.00 -17.13 4.36
C ILE A 357 9.03 -18.12 5.02
N VAL A 358 9.45 -19.37 5.13
CA VAL A 358 8.70 -20.43 5.80
C VAL A 358 9.42 -20.77 7.10
N ILE A 359 8.67 -20.79 8.22
CA ILE A 359 9.20 -21.11 9.55
C ILE A 359 8.51 -22.36 10.07
N PHE A 360 9.29 -23.37 10.46
CA PHE A 360 8.78 -24.65 10.94
C PHE A 360 9.71 -25.27 11.98
N THR A 361 9.19 -26.22 12.77
CA THR A 361 9.93 -26.92 13.83
C THR A 361 9.84 -28.43 13.63
N LYS A 362 10.98 -29.08 13.40
CA LYS A 362 11.05 -30.52 13.13
C LYS A 362 10.42 -31.34 14.25
N ASP A 363 9.65 -32.35 13.86
CA ASP A 363 8.95 -33.32 14.73
C ASP A 363 8.09 -32.69 15.85
N ALA A 364 7.68 -31.43 15.69
CA ALA A 364 6.80 -30.76 16.64
C ALA A 364 5.32 -31.17 16.47
N GLY A 365 5.01 -32.02 15.49
CA GLY A 365 3.64 -32.40 15.13
C GLY A 365 2.83 -31.24 14.53
N PRO A 366 1.53 -31.44 14.32
CA PRO A 366 0.68 -30.41 13.72
C PRO A 366 0.48 -29.24 14.68
N LYS A 367 0.52 -28.01 14.14
CA LYS A 367 0.07 -26.81 14.85
C LYS A 367 -1.40 -26.54 14.55
N ASP A 368 -2.12 -25.98 15.53
CA ASP A 368 -3.53 -25.57 15.33
C ASP A 368 -3.67 -24.49 14.26
N PHE A 369 -2.69 -23.58 14.21
CA PHE A 369 -2.69 -22.41 13.35
C PHE A 369 -1.32 -22.17 12.72
N VAL A 370 -1.34 -21.73 11.46
CA VAL A 370 -0.17 -21.19 10.74
C VAL A 370 -0.38 -19.69 10.57
N TRP A 371 0.63 -18.89 10.91
CA TRP A 371 0.59 -17.44 10.77
C TRP A 371 1.04 -17.00 9.38
N PHE A 372 0.23 -16.16 8.73
CA PHE A 372 0.52 -15.59 7.42
C PHE A 372 0.78 -14.09 7.57
N TYR A 373 1.80 -13.59 6.87
CA TYR A 373 2.09 -12.17 6.78
C TYR A 373 2.42 -11.78 5.35
N ASP A 374 1.81 -10.69 4.87
CA ASP A 374 2.05 -10.11 3.54
C ASP A 374 3.00 -8.91 3.65
N LEU A 375 4.30 -9.13 3.42
CA LEU A 375 5.29 -8.06 3.40
C LEU A 375 5.14 -7.32 2.07
N THR A 376 4.74 -6.05 2.12
CA THR A 376 4.49 -5.24 0.90
C THR A 376 5.66 -4.33 0.54
N ALA A 377 6.44 -3.90 1.53
CA ALA A 377 7.62 -3.07 1.33
C ALA A 377 8.71 -3.42 2.35
N ASP A 378 9.94 -3.58 1.88
CA ASP A 378 11.08 -3.97 2.72
C ASP A 378 12.02 -2.81 3.07
N GLY A 379 11.72 -1.57 2.68
CA GLY A 379 12.58 -0.40 2.86
C GLY A 379 13.31 0.06 1.60
N TRP A 380 13.35 -0.77 0.54
CA TRP A 380 14.06 -0.49 -0.71
C TRP A 380 13.12 -0.53 -1.92
N SER A 381 13.50 0.16 -3.01
CA SER A 381 12.80 0.03 -4.29
C SER A 381 12.84 -1.42 -4.76
N LEU A 382 11.76 -1.89 -5.39
CA LEU A 382 11.66 -3.26 -5.92
C LEU A 382 12.08 -3.36 -7.39
N ASP A 383 12.97 -2.46 -7.81
CA ASP A 383 13.59 -2.41 -9.14
C ASP A 383 15.05 -2.92 -9.09
N ASP A 384 15.71 -2.97 -10.24
CA ASP A 384 17.08 -3.50 -10.33
C ASP A 384 18.12 -2.65 -9.58
N ARG A 385 17.77 -1.42 -9.20
CA ARG A 385 18.68 -0.50 -8.51
C ARG A 385 18.65 -0.68 -6.99
N ARG A 386 17.53 -1.17 -6.43
CA ARG A 386 17.33 -1.37 -4.98
C ARG A 386 17.79 -0.15 -4.17
N LEU A 387 17.27 1.02 -4.49
CA LEU A 387 17.57 2.26 -3.77
C LEU A 387 16.78 2.31 -2.45
N PRO A 388 17.39 2.81 -1.35
CA PRO A 388 16.67 3.00 -0.10
C PRO A 388 15.53 4.02 -0.28
N LEU A 389 14.37 3.74 0.32
CA LEU A 389 13.16 4.59 0.25
C LEU A 389 12.99 5.50 1.47
N LEU A 390 13.83 5.30 2.49
CA LEU A 390 13.85 6.01 3.76
C LEU A 390 15.29 6.36 4.13
N ASP A 391 15.45 7.28 5.07
CA ASP A 391 16.74 7.60 5.68
C ASP A 391 17.29 6.40 6.46
N GLN A 392 18.61 6.33 6.63
CA GLN A 392 19.29 5.15 7.19
C GLN A 392 18.81 4.77 8.59
N ASP A 393 18.45 5.74 9.43
CA ASP A 393 17.93 5.52 10.78
C ASP A 393 16.54 4.88 10.80
N LYS A 394 15.82 4.91 9.67
CA LYS A 394 14.45 4.38 9.49
C LYS A 394 14.40 3.08 8.67
N LEU A 395 15.54 2.59 8.20
CA LEU A 395 15.65 1.35 7.44
C LEU A 395 15.86 0.13 8.35
N GLY A 396 15.63 -1.06 7.80
CA GLY A 396 15.88 -2.33 8.47
C GLY A 396 14.75 -2.76 9.41
N VAL A 397 15.04 -3.82 10.16
CA VAL A 397 14.08 -4.53 11.01
C VAL A 397 13.85 -3.83 12.36
N CYS A 398 14.91 -3.25 12.91
CA CYS A 398 14.90 -2.52 14.18
C CYS A 398 15.46 -1.11 13.97
N PRO A 399 14.74 -0.21 13.28
CA PRO A 399 15.19 1.14 13.02
C PRO A 399 15.40 1.92 14.32
N SER A 400 16.41 2.79 14.35
CA SER A 400 16.67 3.69 15.48
C SER A 400 15.72 4.89 15.49
N GLY A 401 15.23 5.30 14.31
CA GLY A 401 14.26 6.37 14.12
C GLY A 401 12.82 5.88 14.28
N GLN A 402 11.92 6.76 14.72
CA GLN A 402 10.49 6.45 14.77
C GLN A 402 9.89 6.46 13.36
N LEU A 403 9.11 5.42 13.05
CA LEU A 403 8.35 5.32 11.81
C LEU A 403 6.92 5.83 12.03
N ASP A 404 6.49 6.75 11.16
CA ASP A 404 5.08 7.13 11.07
C ASP A 404 4.30 6.20 10.12
N SER A 405 2.99 6.46 9.99
CA SER A 405 2.11 5.67 9.11
C SER A 405 2.54 5.69 7.63
N SER A 406 3.19 6.75 7.17
CA SER A 406 3.68 6.88 5.79
C SER A 406 4.99 6.10 5.59
N ASP A 407 5.90 6.19 6.55
CA ASP A 407 7.15 5.43 6.54
C ASP A 407 6.88 3.93 6.58
N LEU A 408 5.89 3.49 7.36
CA LEU A 408 5.46 2.08 7.39
C LEU A 408 5.02 1.57 6.02
N THR A 409 4.45 2.40 5.13
CA THR A 409 4.12 1.94 3.75
C THR A 409 5.35 1.62 2.90
N ARG A 410 6.53 2.10 3.29
CA ARG A 410 7.81 1.92 2.60
C ARG A 410 8.73 0.92 3.31
N ASN A 411 8.56 0.70 4.61
CA ASN A 411 9.26 -0.33 5.39
C ASN A 411 8.30 -1.03 6.38
N ASN A 412 7.87 -2.25 6.04
CA ASN A 412 7.00 -3.07 6.87
C ASN A 412 7.76 -4.00 7.84
N LEU A 413 9.09 -4.11 7.76
CA LEU A 413 9.87 -5.07 8.53
C LEU A 413 9.66 -4.95 10.06
N PRO A 414 9.57 -3.73 10.65
CA PRO A 414 9.36 -3.59 12.09
C PRO A 414 7.96 -4.01 12.53
N ASP A 415 6.91 -3.72 11.74
CA ASP A 415 5.54 -4.18 12.02
C ASP A 415 5.47 -5.71 11.96
N LEU A 416 6.11 -6.33 10.97
CA LEU A 416 6.19 -7.78 10.86
C LEU A 416 6.80 -8.40 12.13
N LEU A 417 7.97 -7.92 12.58
CA LEU A 417 8.64 -8.45 13.76
C LEU A 417 7.80 -8.24 15.03
N GLN A 418 7.15 -7.08 15.18
CA GLN A 418 6.25 -6.81 16.29
C GLN A 418 5.08 -7.81 16.32
N ARG A 419 4.44 -8.04 15.17
CA ARG A 419 3.29 -8.96 15.08
C ARG A 419 3.66 -10.42 15.20
N TRP A 420 4.86 -10.80 14.77
CA TRP A 420 5.39 -12.14 15.00
C TRP A 420 5.35 -12.54 16.48
N GLN A 421 5.61 -11.58 17.39
CA GLN A 421 5.52 -11.80 18.83
C GLN A 421 4.07 -11.98 19.32
N LEU A 422 3.09 -11.43 18.58
CA LEU A 422 1.66 -11.48 18.90
C LEU A 422 0.93 -12.65 18.22
N ARG A 423 1.63 -13.49 17.45
CA ARG A 423 1.04 -14.58 16.64
C ARG A 423 0.20 -15.59 17.43
N GLN A 424 0.56 -15.83 18.69
CA GLN A 424 -0.16 -16.73 19.58
C GLN A 424 -1.33 -16.04 20.33
N GLY A 425 -1.46 -14.73 20.21
CA GLY A 425 -2.46 -13.91 20.89
C GLY A 425 -3.37 -13.16 19.91
N SER A 426 -3.26 -11.84 19.87
CA SER A 426 -4.17 -10.96 19.11
C SER A 426 -4.20 -11.23 17.60
N GLU A 427 -3.15 -11.80 17.02
CA GLU A 427 -3.13 -12.16 15.60
C GLU A 427 -4.15 -13.25 15.24
N ARG A 428 -4.53 -14.12 16.19
CA ARG A 428 -5.53 -15.19 15.95
C ARG A 428 -6.94 -14.65 15.71
N SER A 429 -7.26 -13.45 16.18
CA SER A 429 -8.58 -12.82 15.98
C SER A 429 -8.63 -11.90 14.76
N ARG A 430 -7.51 -11.75 14.04
CA ARG A 430 -7.45 -10.90 12.84
C ARG A 430 -8.22 -11.51 11.69
N LYS A 431 -8.76 -10.63 10.85
CA LYS A 431 -9.52 -11.04 9.66
C LYS A 431 -8.53 -11.49 8.59
N ARG A 432 -8.91 -12.48 7.79
CA ARG A 432 -8.07 -12.95 6.67
C ARG A 432 -7.79 -11.86 5.63
N SER A 433 -8.60 -10.79 5.58
CA SER A 433 -8.36 -9.59 4.75
C SER A 433 -7.23 -8.70 5.23
N ASP A 434 -6.77 -8.87 6.47
CA ASP A 434 -5.72 -8.03 7.04
C ASP A 434 -4.35 -8.40 6.46
N GLN A 435 -3.35 -7.55 6.71
CA GLN A 435 -1.96 -7.81 6.29
C GLN A 435 -1.38 -9.09 6.89
N SER A 436 -1.82 -9.42 8.11
CA SER A 436 -1.41 -10.62 8.85
C SER A 436 -2.61 -11.28 9.50
N PHE A 437 -2.61 -12.62 9.50
CA PHE A 437 -3.68 -13.43 10.07
C PHE A 437 -3.24 -14.88 10.29
N CYS A 438 -3.95 -15.59 11.17
CA CYS A 438 -3.76 -17.03 11.37
C CYS A 438 -4.78 -17.85 10.55
N VAL A 439 -4.33 -18.96 9.98
CA VAL A 439 -5.19 -19.94 9.29
C VAL A 439 -5.16 -21.25 10.07
N SER A 440 -6.33 -21.83 10.31
CA SER A 440 -6.42 -23.09 11.04
C SER A 440 -5.92 -24.25 10.19
N ARG A 441 -5.40 -25.30 10.83
CA ARG A 441 -5.03 -26.55 10.15
C ARG A 441 -6.17 -27.14 9.32
N ALA A 442 -7.40 -27.06 9.83
CA ALA A 442 -8.59 -27.54 9.12
C ALA A 442 -8.82 -26.78 7.81
N ASP A 443 -8.65 -25.46 7.82
CA ASP A 443 -8.75 -24.64 6.61
C ASP A 443 -7.64 -24.94 5.60
N ILE A 444 -6.40 -25.17 6.07
CA ILE A 444 -5.27 -25.55 5.22
C ILE A 444 -5.52 -26.92 4.57
N THR A 445 -6.05 -27.87 5.34
CA THR A 445 -6.43 -29.19 4.84
C THR A 445 -7.54 -29.09 3.81
N ALA A 446 -8.57 -28.26 4.07
CA ALA A 446 -9.65 -28.00 3.13
C ALA A 446 -9.17 -27.32 1.84
N ALA A 447 -8.11 -26.51 1.92
CA ALA A 447 -7.41 -25.93 0.79
C ALA A 447 -6.42 -26.89 0.11
N SER A 448 -6.47 -28.20 0.42
CA SER A 448 -5.55 -29.22 -0.12
C SER A 448 -4.06 -28.87 0.08
N TYR A 449 -3.76 -28.29 1.24
CA TYR A 449 -2.43 -27.79 1.62
C TYR A 449 -1.89 -26.69 0.69
N ASP A 450 -2.74 -25.97 -0.04
CA ASP A 450 -2.32 -24.74 -0.72
C ASP A 450 -2.05 -23.64 0.32
N LEU A 451 -0.81 -23.18 0.37
CA LEU A 451 -0.32 -22.17 1.33
C LEU A 451 -0.23 -20.78 0.68
N GLN A 452 -0.95 -20.51 -0.41
CA GLN A 452 -1.08 -19.15 -0.93
C GLN A 452 -1.92 -18.26 0.00
N LEU A 453 -1.29 -17.20 0.51
CA LEU A 453 -1.93 -16.19 1.34
C LEU A 453 -3.18 -15.60 0.66
N ASN A 454 -3.10 -15.27 -0.62
CA ASN A 454 -4.23 -14.74 -1.39
C ASN A 454 -5.37 -15.76 -1.53
N GLY A 455 -5.09 -17.07 -1.60
CA GLY A 455 -6.13 -18.09 -1.64
C GLY A 455 -7.04 -18.02 -0.42
N PHE A 456 -6.47 -17.88 0.78
CA PHE A 456 -7.23 -17.75 2.01
C PHE A 456 -8.01 -16.44 2.13
N ARG A 457 -7.44 -15.33 1.62
CA ARG A 457 -8.14 -14.04 1.47
C ARG A 457 -9.39 -14.19 0.60
N LEU A 458 -9.25 -14.82 -0.57
CA LEU A 458 -10.37 -15.01 -1.49
C LEU A 458 -11.45 -15.92 -0.90
N ILE A 459 -11.07 -17.00 -0.22
CA ILE A 459 -12.03 -17.87 0.49
C ILE A 459 -12.79 -17.06 1.55
N TYR A 460 -12.10 -16.22 2.31
CA TYR A 460 -12.72 -15.35 3.30
C TYR A 460 -13.67 -14.33 2.67
N GLU A 461 -13.23 -13.64 1.63
CA GLU A 461 -14.03 -12.65 0.91
C GLU A 461 -15.27 -13.28 0.31
N ARG A 462 -15.15 -14.47 -0.30
CA ARG A 462 -16.32 -15.24 -0.77
C ARG A 462 -17.27 -15.60 0.37
N LEU A 463 -16.74 -16.01 1.53
CA LEU A 463 -17.58 -16.29 2.71
C LEU A 463 -18.27 -15.03 3.23
N GLN A 464 -17.61 -13.88 3.27
CA GLN A 464 -18.25 -12.62 3.67
C GLN A 464 -19.27 -12.15 2.62
N ALA A 465 -18.91 -12.22 1.34
CA ALA A 465 -19.83 -11.91 0.25
C ALA A 465 -21.04 -12.84 0.25
N SER A 466 -20.89 -14.10 0.68
CA SER A 466 -22.03 -15.03 0.82
C SER A 466 -22.98 -14.70 1.98
N LYS A 467 -22.52 -13.94 2.98
CA LYS A 467 -23.35 -13.53 4.13
C LYS A 467 -24.24 -12.33 3.82
N GLU A 468 -23.80 -11.43 2.95
CA GLU A 468 -24.44 -10.13 2.70
C GLU A 468 -24.82 -9.91 1.23
N GLY A 469 -24.36 -10.79 0.33
CA GLY A 469 -24.61 -10.72 -1.11
C GLY A 469 -25.67 -11.70 -1.60
N ILE A 470 -25.96 -11.62 -2.89
CA ILE A 470 -26.89 -12.51 -3.61
C ILE A 470 -26.10 -13.13 -4.76
N ARG A 471 -26.26 -14.43 -5.04
CA ARG A 471 -25.53 -15.01 -6.19
C ARG A 471 -26.10 -14.45 -7.47
N LEU A 472 -25.23 -14.11 -8.42
CA LEU A 472 -25.65 -13.58 -9.71
C LEU A 472 -26.57 -14.57 -10.45
N GLY A 473 -26.31 -15.87 -10.34
CA GLY A 473 -27.16 -16.92 -10.91
C GLY A 473 -28.57 -16.99 -10.32
N ASP A 474 -28.81 -16.48 -9.11
CA ASP A 474 -30.12 -16.53 -8.46
C ASP A 474 -31.12 -15.54 -9.08
N PHE A 475 -30.62 -14.44 -9.66
CA PHE A 475 -31.46 -13.38 -10.25
C PHE A 475 -31.12 -13.04 -11.70
N ALA A 476 -30.13 -13.71 -12.30
CA ALA A 476 -29.77 -13.52 -13.70
C ALA A 476 -29.52 -14.82 -14.45
N GLN A 477 -29.99 -14.89 -15.69
CA GLN A 477 -29.62 -15.93 -16.62
C GLN A 477 -28.31 -15.55 -17.32
N ILE A 478 -27.28 -16.38 -17.17
CA ILE A 478 -25.96 -16.12 -17.76
C ILE A 478 -25.68 -17.13 -18.85
N PHE A 479 -25.27 -16.67 -20.04
CA PHE A 479 -24.91 -17.54 -21.14
C PHE A 479 -23.79 -16.95 -22.00
N PRO A 480 -22.92 -17.80 -22.60
CA PRO A 480 -21.89 -17.34 -23.50
C PRO A 480 -22.45 -17.07 -24.91
N GLY A 481 -21.85 -16.12 -25.62
CA GLY A 481 -22.03 -15.95 -27.05
C GLY A 481 -21.30 -17.02 -27.86
N PHE A 482 -21.94 -17.52 -28.91
CA PHE A 482 -21.39 -18.59 -29.74
C PHE A 482 -21.79 -18.42 -31.21
N VAL A 483 -20.94 -17.67 -31.93
CA VAL A 483 -20.92 -17.63 -33.40
C VAL A 483 -19.48 -17.95 -33.84
N PRO A 484 -19.24 -19.08 -34.53
CA PRO A 484 -17.92 -19.43 -35.05
C PRO A 484 -17.40 -18.36 -35.99
N LYS A 485 -16.08 -18.10 -36.00
CA LYS A 485 -15.49 -17.15 -36.95
C LYS A 485 -15.72 -17.52 -38.42
N SER A 486 -15.85 -18.82 -38.72
CA SER A 486 -16.17 -19.33 -40.07
C SER A 486 -17.54 -18.88 -40.56
N ASP A 487 -18.46 -18.54 -39.65
CA ASP A 487 -19.84 -18.19 -39.96
C ASP A 487 -20.04 -16.66 -40.08
N LEU A 488 -18.97 -15.86 -39.89
CA LEU A 488 -19.04 -14.40 -39.96
C LEU A 488 -18.76 -13.91 -41.39
N VAL A 489 -19.69 -13.12 -41.94
CA VAL A 489 -19.54 -12.40 -43.20
C VAL A 489 -19.28 -10.93 -42.89
N THR A 490 -18.15 -10.42 -43.37
CA THR A 490 -17.68 -9.04 -43.09
C THR A 490 -17.89 -8.06 -44.24
N ASP A 491 -18.38 -8.53 -45.40
CA ASP A 491 -18.58 -7.72 -46.60
C ASP A 491 -20.04 -7.21 -46.67
N PRO A 492 -20.31 -5.90 -46.54
CA PRO A 492 -21.67 -5.34 -46.51
C PRO A 492 -22.41 -5.45 -47.84
N ASP A 493 -21.69 -5.46 -48.98
CA ASP A 493 -22.27 -5.24 -50.32
C ASP A 493 -22.85 -6.50 -50.98
N THR A 494 -22.78 -7.65 -50.31
CA THR A 494 -23.22 -8.96 -50.84
C THR A 494 -24.49 -9.51 -50.18
N LEU A 495 -25.17 -8.74 -49.32
CA LEU A 495 -26.08 -9.31 -48.32
C LEU A 495 -27.58 -8.98 -48.51
N PRO A 496 -28.50 -9.98 -48.49
CA PRO A 496 -29.94 -9.75 -48.41
C PRO A 496 -30.37 -9.13 -47.07
N ALA A 497 -31.42 -8.31 -47.09
CA ALA A 497 -31.95 -7.54 -45.94
C ALA A 497 -32.41 -8.36 -44.70
N ALA A 498 -32.37 -9.69 -44.75
CA ALA A 498 -32.92 -10.59 -43.73
C ALA A 498 -31.87 -11.34 -42.87
N GLN A 499 -30.57 -11.04 -43.01
CA GLN A 499 -29.54 -11.74 -42.23
C GLN A 499 -29.36 -11.19 -40.81
N GLN A 500 -29.06 -12.11 -39.89
CA GLN A 500 -28.98 -11.86 -38.45
C GLN A 500 -27.60 -11.30 -38.09
N ARG A 501 -27.58 -10.09 -37.52
CA ARG A 501 -26.37 -9.35 -37.12
C ARG A 501 -25.69 -10.01 -35.92
N VAL A 502 -24.36 -9.89 -35.84
CA VAL A 502 -23.54 -10.50 -34.79
C VAL A 502 -22.65 -9.45 -34.11
N LEU A 503 -22.81 -9.28 -32.79
CA LEU A 503 -21.89 -8.49 -31.99
C LEU A 503 -20.65 -9.33 -31.67
N THR A 504 -19.47 -8.94 -32.14
CA THR A 504 -18.22 -9.68 -31.87
C THR A 504 -17.45 -9.06 -30.69
N ALA A 505 -16.65 -9.87 -30.00
CA ALA A 505 -15.84 -9.40 -28.86
C ALA A 505 -14.77 -8.34 -29.19
N LYS A 506 -14.52 -8.05 -30.48
CA LYS A 506 -13.65 -6.95 -30.94
C LYS A 506 -14.38 -5.62 -31.05
N LEU A 507 -15.69 -5.65 -31.27
CA LEU A 507 -16.56 -4.49 -31.45
C LEU A 507 -17.17 -4.01 -30.12
N LEU A 508 -16.83 -4.66 -29.01
CA LEU A 508 -17.26 -4.27 -27.68
C LEU A 508 -16.37 -3.12 -27.17
N SER A 509 -16.88 -1.90 -27.28
CA SER A 509 -16.29 -0.66 -26.75
C SER A 509 -17.23 0.00 -25.72
N ALA A 510 -16.78 1.10 -25.09
CA ALA A 510 -17.60 1.89 -24.15
C ALA A 510 -18.94 2.34 -24.76
N THR A 511 -18.92 2.68 -26.04
CA THR A 511 -20.09 2.85 -26.90
C THR A 511 -20.18 1.69 -27.88
N LEU A 512 -21.35 1.05 -27.98
CA LEU A 512 -21.60 0.04 -28.99
C LEU A 512 -21.70 0.71 -30.37
N PRO A 513 -21.15 0.11 -31.45
CA PRO A 513 -21.31 0.62 -32.81
C PRO A 513 -22.77 0.56 -33.26
N ASP A 514 -23.11 1.19 -34.38
CA ASP A 514 -24.46 1.03 -34.91
C ASP A 514 -24.72 -0.42 -35.35
N SER A 515 -25.92 -0.93 -35.05
CA SER A 515 -26.27 -2.33 -35.31
C SER A 515 -26.18 -2.73 -36.80
N VAL A 516 -26.28 -1.75 -37.70
CA VAL A 516 -26.17 -1.93 -39.16
C VAL A 516 -24.74 -2.23 -39.61
N ASP A 517 -23.74 -1.77 -38.85
CA ASP A 517 -22.31 -1.97 -39.12
C ASP A 517 -21.80 -3.31 -38.59
N LEU A 518 -22.65 -4.06 -37.89
CA LEU A 518 -22.29 -5.36 -37.36
C LEU A 518 -22.16 -6.40 -38.48
N PRO A 519 -21.17 -7.30 -38.40
CA PRO A 519 -21.06 -8.41 -39.34
C PRO A 519 -22.30 -9.29 -39.28
N SER A 520 -22.59 -9.94 -40.40
CA SER A 520 -23.74 -10.84 -40.55
C SER A 520 -23.32 -12.29 -40.40
N ARG A 521 -24.27 -13.14 -40.02
CA ARG A 521 -24.06 -14.58 -39.93
C ARG A 521 -24.44 -15.28 -41.24
N ALA A 522 -23.51 -16.05 -41.82
CA ALA A 522 -23.73 -16.83 -43.05
C ALA A 522 -24.77 -17.96 -42.89
N SER A 523 -24.86 -18.55 -41.70
CA SER A 523 -25.78 -19.65 -41.43
C SER A 523 -27.23 -19.17 -41.29
N LEU A 524 -28.14 -19.81 -42.03
CA LEU A 524 -29.59 -19.57 -41.95
C LEU A 524 -30.28 -20.32 -40.79
N ARG A 525 -29.53 -21.10 -39.99
CA ARG A 525 -30.09 -21.81 -38.82
C ARG A 525 -30.47 -20.82 -37.73
N GLU A 526 -31.62 -21.08 -37.10
CA GLU A 526 -32.08 -20.23 -36.01
C GLU A 526 -31.11 -20.27 -34.81
N PRO A 527 -30.69 -19.11 -34.28
CA PRO A 527 -29.74 -19.03 -33.18
C PRO A 527 -30.38 -19.44 -31.87
N GLN A 528 -29.62 -20.20 -31.08
CA GLN A 528 -30.06 -20.63 -29.75
C GLN A 528 -30.19 -19.47 -28.74
N ARG A 529 -29.44 -18.38 -28.94
CA ARG A 529 -29.39 -17.22 -28.03
C ARG A 529 -29.32 -15.93 -28.84
N ARG A 530 -30.14 -14.95 -28.44
CA ARG A 530 -30.18 -13.58 -28.99
C ARG A 530 -30.12 -12.57 -27.85
N LEU A 531 -29.50 -11.43 -28.12
CA LEU A 531 -29.55 -10.25 -27.25
C LEU A 531 -30.96 -9.68 -27.23
N ARG A 532 -31.34 -9.13 -26.08
CA ARG A 532 -32.58 -8.37 -25.86
C ARG A 532 -32.21 -7.01 -25.26
N PRO A 533 -33.04 -5.97 -25.48
CA PRO A 533 -32.86 -4.70 -24.79
C PRO A 533 -32.82 -4.89 -23.27
N GLY A 534 -31.83 -4.29 -22.62
CA GLY A 534 -31.60 -4.44 -21.18
C GLY A 534 -30.73 -5.63 -20.76
N ASP A 535 -30.38 -6.54 -21.68
CA ASP A 535 -29.30 -7.51 -21.42
C ASP A 535 -27.99 -6.78 -21.13
N ILE A 536 -27.15 -7.34 -20.28
CA ILE A 536 -25.80 -6.83 -20.04
C ILE A 536 -24.82 -7.72 -20.80
N VAL A 537 -23.96 -7.14 -21.62
CA VAL A 537 -22.96 -7.86 -22.41
C VAL A 537 -21.56 -7.42 -22.02
N GLY A 538 -20.67 -8.40 -21.87
CA GLY A 538 -19.28 -8.19 -21.48
C GLY A 538 -18.35 -9.27 -22.05
N ARG A 539 -17.06 -9.16 -21.73
CA ARG A 539 -16.02 -10.09 -22.22
C ARG A 539 -15.19 -10.70 -21.09
N ASP A 540 -14.81 -9.91 -20.09
CA ASP A 540 -13.94 -10.26 -18.97
C ASP A 540 -14.16 -9.30 -17.78
N LEU A 541 -13.58 -9.64 -16.62
CA LEU A 541 -13.67 -8.85 -15.37
C LEU A 541 -12.41 -8.00 -15.10
N ALA A 542 -11.50 -7.84 -16.08
CA ALA A 542 -10.21 -7.19 -15.84
C ALA A 542 -9.79 -6.21 -16.96
N GLY A 543 -9.36 -5.01 -16.55
CA GLY A 543 -8.80 -3.95 -17.41
C GLY A 543 -9.83 -2.96 -17.97
N ASN A 544 -9.44 -2.18 -18.99
CA ASN A 544 -10.28 -1.20 -19.71
C ASN A 544 -11.34 -1.88 -20.62
N ARG A 545 -11.87 -3.04 -20.26
CA ARG A 545 -12.81 -3.80 -21.09
C ARG A 545 -14.21 -3.70 -20.50
N HIS A 546 -15.17 -3.48 -21.40
CA HIS A 546 -16.43 -2.85 -21.04
C HIS A 546 -17.56 -3.86 -20.85
N TRP A 547 -18.25 -3.76 -19.71
CA TRP A 547 -19.61 -4.26 -19.54
C TRP A 547 -20.58 -3.15 -19.95
N THR A 548 -21.57 -3.46 -20.79
CA THR A 548 -22.53 -2.46 -21.24
C THR A 548 -23.93 -3.05 -21.36
N VAL A 549 -24.93 -2.17 -21.32
CA VAL A 549 -26.34 -2.51 -21.49
C VAL A 549 -26.65 -2.55 -22.98
N VAL A 550 -27.34 -3.59 -23.42
CA VAL A 550 -27.81 -3.75 -24.80
C VAL A 550 -28.94 -2.74 -25.06
N PRO A 551 -28.78 -1.83 -26.04
CA PRO A 551 -29.78 -0.82 -26.38
C PRO A 551 -30.94 -1.41 -27.21
N MET A 552 -32.03 -0.66 -27.34
CA MET A 552 -33.24 -1.10 -28.06
C MET A 552 -32.97 -1.56 -29.50
N HIS A 553 -32.10 -0.87 -30.24
CA HIS A 553 -31.80 -1.19 -31.64
C HIS A 553 -30.90 -2.42 -31.82
N TYR A 554 -30.49 -3.09 -30.74
CA TYR A 554 -29.74 -4.35 -30.75
C TYR A 554 -30.63 -5.59 -30.52
N ASP A 555 -31.95 -5.41 -30.47
CA ASP A 555 -32.86 -6.55 -30.30
C ASP A 555 -32.67 -7.59 -31.40
N GLY A 556 -32.55 -8.86 -31.01
CA GLY A 556 -32.36 -9.97 -31.93
C GLY A 556 -30.93 -10.18 -32.46
N VAL A 557 -29.98 -9.28 -32.15
CA VAL A 557 -28.54 -9.42 -32.47
C VAL A 557 -27.96 -10.64 -31.76
N GLN A 558 -27.06 -11.38 -32.42
CA GLN A 558 -26.41 -12.54 -31.84
C GLN A 558 -25.11 -12.17 -31.10
N PRO A 559 -24.87 -12.67 -29.89
CA PRO A 559 -23.59 -12.53 -29.22
C PRO A 559 -22.56 -13.50 -29.83
N GLY A 560 -21.46 -12.96 -30.36
CA GLY A 560 -20.37 -13.72 -30.96
C GLY A 560 -19.46 -14.42 -29.94
N GLN A 561 -18.53 -15.24 -30.43
CA GLN A 561 -17.63 -16.03 -29.58
C GLN A 561 -16.79 -15.14 -28.65
N GLY A 562 -16.84 -15.44 -27.35
CA GLY A 562 -16.05 -14.73 -26.33
C GLY A 562 -16.78 -13.61 -25.61
N LEU A 563 -18.04 -13.35 -25.94
CA LEU A 563 -18.93 -12.52 -25.15
C LEU A 563 -19.65 -13.35 -24.09
N ILE A 564 -19.98 -12.71 -22.98
CA ILE A 564 -20.87 -13.23 -21.94
C ILE A 564 -22.06 -12.30 -21.86
N VAL A 565 -23.25 -12.88 -21.81
CA VAL A 565 -24.52 -12.14 -21.67
C VAL A 565 -25.14 -12.48 -20.31
N ILE A 566 -25.53 -11.44 -19.58
CA ILE A 566 -26.26 -11.51 -18.32
C ILE A 566 -27.64 -10.93 -18.60
N ARG A 567 -28.67 -11.76 -18.48
CA ARG A 567 -30.07 -11.34 -18.57
C ARG A 567 -30.67 -11.34 -17.18
N LEU A 568 -31.01 -10.17 -16.65
CA LEU A 568 -31.69 -10.08 -15.36
C LEU A 568 -33.09 -10.68 -15.48
N THR A 569 -33.45 -11.53 -14.52
CA THR A 569 -34.80 -12.12 -14.44
C THR A 569 -35.75 -11.21 -13.67
N HIS A 570 -35.22 -10.45 -12.71
CA HIS A 570 -35.89 -9.41 -11.95
C HIS A 570 -34.84 -8.39 -11.46
N GLU A 571 -35.23 -7.13 -11.29
CA GLU A 571 -34.33 -6.05 -10.88
C GLU A 571 -34.07 -6.09 -9.37
N THR A 572 -33.25 -7.05 -8.94
CA THR A 572 -32.83 -7.19 -7.53
C THR A 572 -31.78 -6.14 -7.15
N VAL A 573 -30.96 -5.75 -8.13
CA VAL A 573 -29.95 -4.70 -8.02
C VAL A 573 -30.04 -3.81 -9.28
N PRO A 574 -29.79 -2.50 -9.17
CA PRO A 574 -29.73 -1.63 -10.34
C PRO A 574 -28.71 -2.14 -11.36
N VAL A 575 -29.06 -2.09 -12.65
CA VAL A 575 -28.17 -2.51 -13.74
C VAL A 575 -26.82 -1.79 -13.70
N ASP A 576 -26.83 -0.48 -13.44
CA ASP A 576 -25.61 0.34 -13.32
C ASP A 576 -24.73 -0.12 -12.17
N TYR A 577 -25.33 -0.54 -11.05
CA TYR A 577 -24.61 -1.07 -9.89
C TYR A 577 -23.92 -2.39 -10.24
N LEU A 578 -24.63 -3.28 -10.93
CA LEU A 578 -24.05 -4.55 -11.36
C LEU A 578 -22.90 -4.33 -12.36
N ILE A 579 -23.05 -3.42 -13.32
CA ILE A 579 -21.97 -3.07 -14.27
C ILE A 579 -20.76 -2.48 -13.55
N ALA A 580 -20.98 -1.54 -12.62
CA ALA A 580 -19.91 -0.96 -11.80
C ALA A 580 -19.21 -2.03 -10.97
N TYR A 581 -19.96 -2.97 -10.39
CA TYR A 581 -19.39 -4.08 -9.63
C TYR A 581 -18.56 -5.01 -10.52
N LEU A 582 -19.09 -5.45 -11.66
CA LEU A 582 -18.40 -6.33 -12.62
C LEU A 582 -17.13 -5.71 -13.19
N SER A 583 -17.06 -4.38 -13.24
CA SER A 583 -15.89 -3.61 -13.68
C SER A 583 -14.90 -3.32 -12.54
N SER A 584 -15.21 -3.72 -11.30
CA SER A 584 -14.37 -3.45 -10.13
C SER A 584 -13.31 -4.54 -9.89
N PRO A 585 -12.16 -4.21 -9.29
CA PRO A 585 -11.18 -5.21 -8.85
C PRO A 585 -11.77 -6.26 -7.89
N ARG A 586 -12.85 -5.93 -7.17
CA ARG A 586 -13.54 -6.84 -6.27
C ARG A 586 -14.28 -7.96 -6.98
N ALA A 587 -14.89 -7.70 -8.14
CA ALA A 587 -15.50 -8.77 -8.92
C ALA A 587 -14.43 -9.75 -9.44
N GLU A 588 -13.27 -9.23 -9.84
CA GLU A 588 -12.15 -10.05 -10.27
C GLU A 588 -11.58 -10.93 -9.14
N GLN A 589 -11.45 -10.38 -7.93
CA GLN A 589 -10.96 -11.10 -6.75
C GLN A 589 -11.79 -12.34 -6.44
N GLN A 590 -13.09 -12.36 -6.76
CA GLN A 590 -13.88 -13.57 -6.57
C GLN A 590 -13.44 -14.76 -7.42
N PHE A 591 -12.49 -14.60 -8.35
CA PHE A 591 -11.90 -15.67 -9.15
C PHE A 591 -10.41 -15.83 -8.86
N PRO A 592 -9.88 -17.07 -8.83
CA PRO A 592 -8.46 -17.30 -8.61
C PRO A 592 -7.63 -16.71 -9.77
N ARG A 593 -6.65 -15.86 -9.44
CA ARG A 593 -5.66 -15.36 -10.41
C ARG A 593 -4.56 -16.40 -10.62
N SER A 594 -4.30 -16.79 -11.87
CA SER A 594 -3.16 -17.62 -12.24
C SER A 594 -2.10 -16.76 -12.95
N GLY A 595 -1.20 -16.15 -12.18
CA GLY A 595 -0.11 -15.32 -12.71
C GLY A 595 -0.59 -13.99 -13.32
N THR A 596 0.06 -13.53 -14.40
CA THR A 596 -0.23 -12.27 -15.11
C THR A 596 -1.31 -12.40 -16.20
N VAL A 597 -1.83 -13.60 -16.44
CA VAL A 597 -2.81 -13.87 -17.51
C VAL A 597 -4.22 -13.85 -16.91
N ILE A 598 -5.06 -12.93 -17.39
CA ILE A 598 -6.48 -12.86 -17.04
C ILE A 598 -7.19 -14.10 -17.63
N PRO A 599 -7.71 -15.04 -16.81
CA PRO A 599 -8.39 -16.22 -17.33
C PRO A 599 -9.71 -15.84 -18.01
N ARG A 600 -10.04 -16.52 -19.11
CA ARG A 600 -11.34 -16.36 -19.81
C ARG A 600 -12.45 -16.97 -18.94
N ILE A 601 -13.36 -16.15 -18.45
CA ILE A 601 -14.35 -16.56 -17.45
C ILE A 601 -15.47 -17.37 -18.12
N LYS A 602 -15.81 -18.51 -17.55
CA LYS A 602 -16.95 -19.33 -18.00
C LYS A 602 -18.24 -18.76 -17.42
N ALA A 603 -19.32 -18.79 -18.21
CA ALA A 603 -20.66 -18.38 -17.75
C ALA A 603 -21.09 -19.09 -16.46
N SER A 604 -20.78 -20.39 -16.34
CA SER A 604 -21.05 -21.19 -15.14
C SER A 604 -20.31 -20.69 -13.89
N SER A 605 -19.07 -20.23 -14.04
CA SER A 605 -18.30 -19.65 -12.94
C SER A 605 -18.85 -18.29 -12.53
N MET A 606 -19.33 -17.51 -13.50
CA MET A 606 -19.92 -16.20 -13.23
C MET A 606 -21.27 -16.30 -12.51
N ALA A 607 -22.02 -17.39 -12.69
CA ALA A 607 -23.27 -17.62 -11.96
C ALA A 607 -23.05 -17.78 -10.46
N GLU A 608 -21.90 -18.32 -10.05
CA GLU A 608 -21.50 -18.48 -8.65
C GLU A 608 -20.90 -17.21 -8.02
N MET A 609 -20.83 -16.10 -8.76
CA MET A 609 -20.36 -14.82 -8.25
C MET A 609 -21.37 -14.23 -7.26
N TRP A 610 -20.87 -13.75 -6.12
CA TRP A 610 -21.69 -13.04 -5.13
C TRP A 610 -21.72 -11.54 -5.43
N ILE A 611 -22.90 -10.99 -5.63
CA ILE A 611 -23.09 -9.54 -5.79
C ILE A 611 -23.42 -8.95 -4.42
N PRO A 612 -22.61 -8.02 -3.87
CA PRO A 612 -22.91 -7.37 -2.60
C PRO A 612 -24.26 -6.64 -2.68
N ARG A 613 -25.04 -6.67 -1.60
CA ARG A 613 -26.21 -5.80 -1.49
C ARG A 613 -25.78 -4.37 -1.22
N CYS A 614 -26.48 -3.43 -1.83
CA CYS A 614 -26.33 -2.01 -1.54
C CYS A 614 -27.64 -1.54 -0.91
N ASP A 615 -27.61 -1.26 0.40
CA ASP A 615 -28.77 -0.73 1.10
C ASP A 615 -29.07 0.69 0.61
N GLY A 616 -30.32 0.98 0.27
CA GLY A 616 -30.76 2.28 -0.23
C GLY A 616 -31.78 2.16 -1.35
N ASP A 617 -32.39 3.28 -1.73
CA ASP A 617 -33.29 3.31 -2.87
C ASP A 617 -32.51 3.17 -4.19
N HIS A 618 -33.08 2.44 -5.16
CA HIS A 618 -32.44 2.21 -6.46
C HIS A 618 -32.18 3.52 -7.22
N ALA A 619 -32.99 4.56 -7.03
CA ALA A 619 -32.77 5.85 -7.68
C ALA A 619 -31.57 6.60 -7.07
N GLU A 620 -31.37 6.51 -5.76
CA GLU A 620 -30.21 7.10 -5.08
C GLU A 620 -28.90 6.44 -5.50
N ILE A 621 -28.91 5.10 -5.58
CA ILE A 621 -27.75 4.32 -6.04
C ILE A 621 -27.40 4.70 -7.48
N ARG A 622 -28.40 4.78 -8.37
CA ARG A 622 -28.20 5.23 -9.76
C ARG A 622 -27.64 6.65 -9.83
N ALA A 623 -28.17 7.57 -9.05
CA ALA A 623 -27.68 8.95 -9.03
C ALA A 623 -26.22 9.03 -8.56
N ALA A 624 -25.83 8.28 -7.53
CA ALA A 624 -24.45 8.22 -7.03
C ALA A 624 -23.49 7.61 -8.07
N LEU A 625 -23.90 6.54 -8.75
CA LEU A 625 -23.11 5.91 -9.81
C LEU A 625 -22.98 6.80 -11.06
N ALA A 626 -24.03 7.55 -11.40
CA ALA A 626 -23.96 8.55 -12.47
C ALA A 626 -22.92 9.62 -12.15
N MET A 627 -22.90 10.15 -10.92
CA MET A 627 -21.90 11.12 -10.50
C MET A 627 -20.47 10.56 -10.54
N LEU A 628 -20.27 9.30 -10.14
CA LEU A 628 -18.97 8.63 -10.26
C LEU A 628 -18.53 8.53 -11.72
N LYS A 629 -19.45 8.12 -12.60
CA LYS A 629 -19.20 8.00 -14.04
C LYS A 629 -18.88 9.36 -14.68
N ASP A 630 -19.56 10.42 -14.26
CA ASP A 630 -19.28 11.79 -14.70
C ASP A 630 -17.87 12.22 -14.28
N GLY A 631 -17.47 11.91 -13.04
CA GLY A 631 -16.11 12.16 -12.55
C GLY A 631 -15.03 11.34 -13.28
N GLU A 632 -15.30 10.07 -13.59
CA GLU A 632 -14.42 9.24 -14.41
C GLU A 632 -14.26 9.80 -15.83
N ASN A 633 -15.36 10.24 -16.45
CA ASN A 633 -15.34 10.87 -17.77
C ASN A 633 -14.51 12.16 -17.77
N GLU A 634 -14.66 12.99 -16.74
CA GLU A 634 -13.90 14.23 -16.58
C GLU A 634 -12.39 13.94 -16.39
N ALA A 635 -12.05 12.94 -15.57
CA ALA A 635 -10.67 12.49 -15.41
C ALA A 635 -10.07 11.93 -16.71
N HIS A 636 -10.87 11.19 -17.49
CA HIS A 636 -10.46 10.67 -18.79
C HIS A 636 -10.21 11.79 -19.79
N LEU A 637 -11.07 12.81 -19.81
CA LEU A 637 -10.89 14.00 -20.66
C LEU A 637 -9.60 14.76 -20.31
N LEU A 638 -9.26 14.87 -19.02
CA LEU A 638 -8.00 15.45 -18.58
C LEU A 638 -6.78 14.63 -19.05
N LEU A 639 -6.85 13.30 -18.92
CA LEU A 639 -5.82 12.40 -19.41
C LEU A 639 -5.64 12.53 -20.92
N GLU A 640 -6.73 12.57 -21.68
CA GLU A 640 -6.71 12.72 -23.14
C GLU A 640 -6.07 14.06 -23.55
N LYS A 641 -6.43 15.17 -22.88
CA LYS A 641 -5.80 16.49 -23.09
C LYS A 641 -4.29 16.45 -22.87
N LEU A 642 -3.82 15.77 -21.82
CA LEU A 642 -2.38 15.61 -21.56
C LEU A 642 -1.70 14.75 -22.64
N GLN A 643 -2.35 13.69 -23.11
CA GLN A 643 -1.84 12.85 -24.18
C GLN A 643 -1.77 13.58 -25.52
N GLN A 644 -2.79 14.37 -25.86
CA GLN A 644 -2.82 15.22 -27.05
C GLN A 644 -1.73 16.30 -26.98
N ALA A 645 -1.56 16.96 -25.82
CA ALA A 645 -0.47 17.92 -25.62
C ALA A 645 0.90 17.27 -25.79
N ARG A 646 1.08 16.04 -25.29
CA ARG A 646 2.30 15.25 -25.50
C ARG A 646 2.55 14.92 -26.97
N ALA A 647 1.51 14.54 -27.72
CA ALA A 647 1.63 14.21 -29.14
C ALA A 647 2.04 15.45 -29.97
N LYS A 648 1.43 16.61 -29.69
CA LYS A 648 1.74 17.90 -30.35
C LYS A 648 3.21 18.33 -30.24
N ILE A 649 3.93 17.90 -29.20
CA ILE A 649 5.37 18.17 -29.07
C ILE A 649 6.18 17.52 -30.22
N PHE A 650 5.73 16.38 -30.74
CA PHE A 650 6.45 15.57 -31.73
C PHE A 650 5.88 15.67 -33.15
N GLU A 651 4.85 16.49 -33.37
CA GLU A 651 4.35 16.79 -34.71
C GLU A 651 5.40 17.57 -35.54
N SER A 652 5.35 17.41 -36.86
CA SER A 652 6.35 17.96 -37.80
C SER A 652 6.34 19.50 -37.81
N GLY A 653 7.48 20.12 -37.48
CA GLY A 653 7.65 21.58 -37.52
C GLY A 653 9.05 22.07 -37.06
N PRO A 654 9.33 23.39 -37.22
CA PRO A 654 10.57 24.01 -36.77
C PRO A 654 10.78 23.86 -35.26
N GLY A 655 12.04 23.90 -34.80
CA GLY A 655 12.39 23.72 -33.38
C GLY A 655 11.70 24.71 -32.43
N SER A 656 11.42 25.94 -32.88
CA SER A 656 10.69 26.96 -32.12
C SER A 656 9.23 26.59 -31.84
N VAL A 657 8.56 25.93 -32.79
CA VAL A 657 7.17 25.46 -32.64
C VAL A 657 7.11 24.30 -31.64
N ARG A 658 8.05 23.36 -31.73
CA ARG A 658 8.19 22.27 -30.76
C ARG A 658 8.50 22.78 -29.35
N ARG A 659 9.34 23.82 -29.22
CA ARG A 659 9.62 24.47 -27.93
C ARG A 659 8.36 25.10 -27.33
N LYS A 660 7.56 25.80 -28.15
CA LYS A 660 6.27 26.35 -27.71
C LYS A 660 5.31 25.26 -27.23
N HIS A 661 5.17 24.17 -27.98
CA HIS A 661 4.34 23.03 -27.56
C HIS A 661 4.84 22.36 -26.27
N LEU A 662 6.16 22.33 -26.04
CA LEU A 662 6.74 21.83 -24.81
C LEU A 662 6.40 22.73 -23.62
N ASP A 663 6.49 24.04 -23.78
CA ASP A 663 6.13 25.02 -22.74
C ASP A 663 4.62 24.98 -22.44
N ASP A 664 3.77 24.90 -23.47
CA ASP A 664 2.31 24.74 -23.35
C ASP A 664 1.93 23.43 -22.63
N ALA A 665 2.58 22.31 -22.99
CA ALA A 665 2.37 21.03 -22.33
C ALA A 665 2.85 21.04 -20.87
N GLY A 666 3.95 21.73 -20.58
CA GLY A 666 4.43 21.97 -19.22
C GLY A 666 3.43 22.77 -18.38
N ALA A 667 2.84 23.83 -18.94
CA ALA A 667 1.81 24.63 -18.28
C ALA A 667 0.53 23.82 -18.03
N ILE A 668 0.02 23.10 -19.04
CA ILE A 668 -1.16 22.23 -18.91
C ILE A 668 -0.91 21.14 -17.87
N SER A 669 0.27 20.50 -17.87
CA SER A 669 0.63 19.48 -16.88
C SER A 669 0.74 20.05 -15.47
N SER A 670 1.31 21.26 -15.31
CA SER A 670 1.42 21.92 -14.02
C SER A 670 0.06 22.30 -13.44
N LEU A 671 -0.81 22.92 -14.27
CA LEU A 671 -2.19 23.25 -13.93
C LEU A 671 -3.01 22.00 -13.61
N THR A 672 -2.87 20.93 -14.40
CA THR A 672 -3.57 19.66 -14.15
C THR A 672 -3.08 19.02 -12.84
N ALA A 673 -1.77 18.99 -12.60
CA ALA A 673 -1.21 18.47 -11.34
C ALA A 673 -1.59 19.35 -10.14
N GLN A 674 -1.70 20.66 -10.32
CA GLN A 674 -2.16 21.59 -9.31
C GLN A 674 -3.65 21.37 -9.00
N ASN A 675 -4.52 21.25 -10.01
CA ASN A 675 -5.93 20.91 -9.85
C ASN A 675 -6.12 19.54 -9.17
N LEU A 676 -5.38 18.51 -9.59
CA LEU A 676 -5.44 17.19 -8.96
C LEU A 676 -5.00 17.21 -7.49
N ARG A 677 -3.93 17.95 -7.14
CA ARG A 677 -3.50 18.18 -5.75
C ARG A 677 -4.49 19.02 -4.95
N GLN A 678 -5.25 19.87 -5.62
CA GLN A 678 -6.28 20.70 -5.02
C GLN A 678 -7.56 19.92 -4.70
N HIS A 679 -7.85 18.85 -5.45
CA HIS A 679 -9.00 17.95 -5.22
C HIS A 679 -8.74 16.81 -4.21
N SER A 680 -7.53 16.70 -3.64
CA SER A 680 -7.23 15.74 -2.55
C SER A 680 -7.53 16.27 -1.14
N ASP A 681 -7.96 17.53 -1.00
CA ASP A 681 -8.33 18.16 0.28
C ASP A 681 -9.87 18.24 0.42
N PRO A 682 -10.50 17.42 1.29
CA PRO A 682 -11.95 17.39 1.43
C PRO A 682 -12.53 18.73 1.90
N TYR A 683 -11.73 19.58 2.58
CA TYR A 683 -12.18 20.89 3.04
C TYR A 683 -12.38 21.89 1.88
N ARG A 684 -11.73 21.67 0.72
CA ARG A 684 -11.92 22.54 -0.44
C ARG A 684 -13.33 22.43 -1.01
N LEU A 685 -13.90 21.22 -1.06
CA LEU A 685 -15.28 21.02 -1.51
C LEU A 685 -16.27 21.80 -0.63
N PHE A 686 -16.06 21.79 0.68
CA PHE A 686 -16.89 22.56 1.61
C PHE A 686 -16.69 24.07 1.42
N GLN A 687 -15.45 24.53 1.21
CA GLN A 687 -15.14 25.93 0.91
C GLN A 687 -15.82 26.42 -0.38
N GLU A 688 -15.91 25.60 -1.42
CA GLU A 688 -16.46 26.02 -2.71
C GLU A 688 -17.98 25.90 -2.78
N SER A 689 -18.58 24.95 -2.04
CA SER A 689 -19.97 24.55 -2.28
C SER A 689 -20.93 24.85 -1.13
N TYR A 690 -20.47 25.18 0.08
CA TYR A 690 -21.36 25.36 1.23
C TYR A 690 -21.81 26.82 1.38
N PRO A 691 -22.86 27.10 2.19
CA PRO A 691 -23.27 28.46 2.53
C PRO A 691 -22.09 29.30 3.03
N TYR A 692 -22.12 30.59 2.70
CA TYR A 692 -20.98 31.51 2.86
C TYR A 692 -20.35 31.49 4.25
N SER A 693 -21.17 31.50 5.30
CA SER A 693 -20.68 31.46 6.69
C SER A 693 -19.83 30.22 7.00
N ILE A 694 -20.21 29.05 6.46
CA ILE A 694 -19.48 27.80 6.67
C ILE A 694 -18.23 27.78 5.77
N ALA A 695 -18.40 28.09 4.49
CA ALA A 695 -17.32 28.08 3.50
C ALA A 695 -16.17 29.02 3.88
N ARG A 696 -16.49 30.22 4.38
CA ARG A 696 -15.52 31.19 4.89
C ARG A 696 -14.80 30.69 6.14
N ALA A 697 -15.51 30.06 7.08
CA ALA A 697 -14.90 29.49 8.28
C ALA A 697 -13.96 28.32 7.92
N VAL A 698 -14.34 27.48 6.96
CA VAL A 698 -13.48 26.43 6.39
C VAL A 698 -12.24 27.03 5.72
N ARG A 699 -12.39 28.10 4.94
CA ARG A 699 -11.25 28.84 4.36
C ARG A 699 -10.29 29.31 5.46
N LYS A 700 -10.80 29.94 6.52
CA LYS A 700 -9.96 30.42 7.64
C LYS A 700 -9.20 29.26 8.29
N PHE A 701 -9.86 28.12 8.50
CA PHE A 701 -9.23 26.91 9.01
C PHE A 701 -8.11 26.39 8.08
N ARG A 702 -8.36 26.32 6.77
CA ARG A 702 -7.38 25.85 5.77
C ARG A 702 -6.14 26.74 5.65
N HIS A 703 -6.31 28.05 5.85
CA HIS A 703 -5.24 29.03 5.66
C HIS A 703 -4.51 29.43 6.96
N SER A 704 -4.91 28.87 8.10
CA SER A 704 -4.25 29.12 9.39
C SER A 704 -2.82 28.58 9.41
N GLN A 705 -1.85 29.40 9.82
CA GLN A 705 -0.43 29.06 9.77
C GLN A 705 0.08 28.51 11.10
N THR A 706 -0.49 28.98 12.22
CA THR A 706 -0.09 28.52 13.56
C THR A 706 -1.08 27.50 14.14
N LEU A 707 -0.60 26.64 15.05
CA LEU A 707 -1.46 25.68 15.75
C LEU A 707 -2.58 26.36 16.54
N ALA A 708 -2.32 27.55 17.11
CA ALA A 708 -3.31 28.32 17.86
C ALA A 708 -4.39 28.90 16.93
N GLU A 709 -3.99 29.51 15.81
CA GLU A 709 -4.93 30.01 14.79
C GLU A 709 -5.78 28.88 14.22
N ARG A 710 -5.16 27.74 13.91
CA ARG A 710 -5.86 26.58 13.35
C ARG A 710 -6.86 25.99 14.33
N HIS A 711 -6.53 25.95 15.62
CA HIS A 711 -7.45 25.53 16.68
C HIS A 711 -8.62 26.50 16.85
N GLU A 712 -8.37 27.81 16.86
CA GLU A 712 -9.42 28.82 16.92
C GLU A 712 -10.35 28.74 15.70
N ALA A 713 -9.77 28.63 14.50
CA ALA A 713 -10.49 28.53 13.24
C ALA A 713 -11.32 27.24 13.14
N ALA A 714 -10.83 26.11 13.68
CA ALA A 714 -11.58 24.87 13.74
C ALA A 714 -12.82 24.99 14.66
N ASN A 715 -12.71 25.71 15.78
CA ASN A 715 -13.84 25.99 16.65
C ASN A 715 -14.85 26.93 15.98
N GLN A 716 -14.38 27.99 15.31
CA GLN A 716 -15.25 28.89 14.54
C GLN A 716 -15.99 28.13 13.43
N CYS A 717 -15.31 27.21 12.73
CA CYS A 717 -15.96 26.37 11.72
C CYS A 717 -17.06 25.47 12.30
N ALA A 718 -16.86 24.93 13.51
CA ALA A 718 -17.88 24.17 14.22
C ALA A 718 -19.07 25.06 14.64
N GLU A 719 -18.81 26.27 15.13
CA GLU A 719 -19.85 27.25 15.49
C GLU A 719 -20.68 27.65 14.26
N SER A 720 -20.05 28.04 13.15
CA SER A 720 -20.74 28.42 11.91
C SER A 720 -21.58 27.27 11.37
N LEU A 721 -21.09 26.02 11.43
CA LEU A 721 -21.88 24.86 11.03
C LEU A 721 -23.12 24.66 11.91
N ILE A 722 -22.96 24.71 13.24
CA ILE A 722 -24.08 24.53 14.18
C ILE A 722 -25.13 25.63 14.00
N LEU A 723 -24.70 26.89 13.89
CA LEU A 723 -25.60 28.03 13.74
C LEU A 723 -26.35 27.97 12.41
N SER A 724 -25.67 27.69 11.30
CA SER A 724 -26.33 27.55 9.99
C SER A 724 -27.35 26.41 9.97
N LEU A 725 -27.03 25.25 10.54
CA LEU A 725 -27.99 24.14 10.67
C LEU A 725 -29.16 24.50 11.59
N GLY A 726 -28.90 25.25 12.67
CA GLY A 726 -29.91 25.71 13.61
C GLY A 726 -30.89 26.71 13.00
N ILE A 727 -30.39 27.68 12.23
CA ILE A 727 -31.19 28.63 11.46
C ILE A 727 -32.11 27.88 10.50
N MET A 728 -31.56 26.90 9.77
CA MET A 728 -32.35 26.06 8.86
C MET A 728 -33.42 25.27 9.61
N ALA A 729 -33.09 24.68 10.77
CA ALA A 729 -34.05 23.94 11.59
C ALA A 729 -35.20 24.85 12.07
N LEU A 730 -34.90 26.07 12.52
CA LEU A 730 -35.93 27.03 12.94
C LEU A 730 -36.80 27.50 11.79
N ALA A 731 -36.22 27.76 10.61
CA ALA A 731 -36.97 28.09 9.40
C ALA A 731 -37.95 26.96 9.02
N VAL A 732 -37.49 25.71 9.06
CA VAL A 732 -38.34 24.53 8.83
C VAL A 732 -39.44 24.42 9.89
N ALA A 733 -39.13 24.66 11.17
CA ALA A 733 -40.12 24.64 12.23
C ALA A 733 -41.18 25.74 12.06
N ALA A 734 -40.76 26.95 11.65
CA ALA A 734 -41.65 28.07 11.42
C ALA A 734 -42.59 27.81 10.24
N ASP A 735 -42.07 27.31 9.12
CA ASP A 735 -42.82 26.94 7.92
C ASP A 735 -43.89 25.88 8.22
N ARG A 736 -43.54 24.89 9.06
CA ARG A 736 -44.47 23.82 9.46
C ARG A 736 -45.40 24.18 10.63
N GLY A 737 -45.30 25.39 11.17
CA GLY A 737 -46.04 25.79 12.37
C GLY A 737 -45.69 24.99 13.63
N ARG A 738 -44.49 24.38 13.68
CA ARG A 738 -44.02 23.48 14.77
C ARG A 738 -43.21 24.22 15.84
N ARG A 739 -43.78 25.33 16.33
CA ARG A 739 -43.21 26.14 17.41
C ARG A 739 -43.43 25.50 18.79
N ASP A 740 -44.40 24.59 18.85
CA ASP A 740 -44.75 23.76 20.00
C ASP A 740 -43.66 22.75 20.39
N LEU A 741 -42.71 22.48 19.49
CA LEU A 741 -41.59 21.60 19.77
C LEU A 741 -40.82 22.10 21.01
N PRO A 742 -40.63 21.26 22.06
CA PRO A 742 -40.07 21.71 23.33
C PRO A 742 -38.72 22.43 23.20
N ALA A 743 -37.84 21.96 22.31
CA ALA A 743 -36.55 22.59 22.08
C ALA A 743 -36.65 23.96 21.38
N VAL A 744 -37.61 24.13 20.46
CA VAL A 744 -37.87 25.39 19.75
C VAL A 744 -38.48 26.41 20.71
N ALA A 745 -39.43 26.00 21.56
CA ALA A 745 -39.99 26.83 22.62
C ALA A 745 -38.91 27.26 23.64
N GLN A 746 -38.04 26.34 24.04
CA GLN A 746 -36.92 26.64 24.95
C GLN A 746 -35.90 27.61 24.31
N TRP A 747 -35.61 27.44 23.02
CA TRP A 747 -34.76 28.36 22.26
C TRP A 747 -35.35 29.77 22.25
N SER A 748 -36.65 29.89 21.98
CA SER A 748 -37.38 31.17 22.00
C SER A 748 -37.35 31.84 23.39
N GLN A 749 -37.66 31.08 24.45
CA GLN A 749 -37.63 31.60 25.83
C GLN A 749 -36.25 32.10 26.23
N SER A 750 -35.18 31.44 25.74
CA SER A 750 -33.79 31.80 26.05
C SER A 750 -33.38 33.17 25.48
N LEU A 751 -34.03 33.65 24.41
CA LEU A 751 -33.78 34.99 23.88
C LEU A 751 -34.05 36.08 24.92
N SER A 752 -35.09 35.90 25.75
CA SER A 752 -35.47 36.85 26.80
C SER A 752 -34.79 36.58 28.16
N GLN A 753 -34.09 35.45 28.32
CA GLN A 753 -33.52 34.99 29.59
C GLN A 753 -31.97 35.02 29.62
N GLY A 754 -31.35 35.92 28.86
CA GLY A 754 -29.89 36.11 28.89
C GLY A 754 -29.12 35.57 27.68
N GLY A 755 -29.83 35.04 26.69
CA GLY A 755 -29.30 34.73 25.35
C GLY A 755 -29.20 33.23 25.03
N VAL A 756 -29.04 32.94 23.75
CA VAL A 756 -29.09 31.57 23.22
C VAL A 756 -27.70 30.92 23.23
N SER A 757 -27.58 29.74 23.84
CA SER A 757 -26.36 28.93 23.82
C SER A 757 -26.29 28.03 22.59
N LEU A 758 -25.08 27.59 22.20
CA LEU A 758 -24.91 26.56 21.15
C LEU A 758 -25.66 25.25 21.46
N GLY A 759 -25.83 24.92 22.74
CA GLY A 759 -26.63 23.76 23.15
C GLY A 759 -28.11 23.92 22.79
N HIS A 760 -28.68 25.12 22.91
CA HIS A 760 -30.06 25.40 22.47
C HIS A 760 -30.20 25.23 20.96
N TRP A 761 -29.20 25.65 20.18
CA TRP A 761 -29.19 25.44 18.72
C TRP A 761 -29.15 23.95 18.35
N VAL A 762 -28.27 23.15 18.96
CA VAL A 762 -28.21 21.69 18.73
C VAL A 762 -29.50 20.98 19.13
N ALA A 763 -30.12 21.40 20.24
CA ALA A 763 -31.41 20.85 20.67
C ALA A 763 -32.52 21.12 19.65
N SER A 764 -32.60 22.34 19.09
CA SER A 764 -33.55 22.68 18.03
C SER A 764 -33.32 21.86 16.76
N ILE A 765 -32.06 21.71 16.32
CA ILE A 765 -31.70 20.88 15.16
C ILE A 765 -32.22 19.46 15.34
N LYS A 766 -31.93 18.85 16.49
CA LYS A 766 -32.35 17.49 16.79
C LYS A 766 -33.87 17.35 16.80
N SER A 767 -34.56 18.25 17.52
CA SER A 767 -36.02 18.19 17.67
C SER A 767 -36.74 18.31 16.33
N VAL A 768 -36.30 19.23 15.47
CA VAL A 768 -36.92 19.46 14.15
C VAL A 768 -36.64 18.29 13.20
N ALA A 769 -35.43 17.73 13.24
CA ALA A 769 -35.09 16.59 12.38
C ALA A 769 -35.80 15.29 12.80
N GLU A 770 -35.97 15.06 14.10
CA GLU A 770 -36.75 13.92 14.62
C GLU A 770 -38.22 14.05 14.24
N ASP A 771 -38.77 15.26 14.38
CA ASP A 771 -40.13 15.56 13.96
C ASP A 771 -40.35 15.36 12.46
N ALA A 772 -39.45 15.88 11.62
CA ALA A 772 -39.48 15.70 10.17
C ALA A 772 -39.50 14.21 9.78
N ARG A 773 -38.65 13.41 10.43
CA ARG A 773 -38.55 11.96 10.19
C ARG A 773 -39.84 11.23 10.57
N GLN A 774 -40.48 11.60 11.68
CA GLN A 774 -41.75 11.01 12.10
C GLN A 774 -42.87 11.24 11.06
N HIS A 775 -42.78 12.33 10.31
CA HIS A 775 -43.75 12.70 9.28
C HIS A 775 -43.31 12.35 7.84
N GLY A 776 -42.21 11.61 7.68
CA GLY A 776 -41.71 11.20 6.36
C GLY A 776 -41.14 12.33 5.51
N ASP A 777 -40.71 13.43 6.14
CA ASP A 777 -40.16 14.61 5.48
C ASP A 777 -38.63 14.70 5.67
N SER A 778 -37.91 15.04 4.60
CA SER A 778 -36.46 15.26 4.59
C SER A 778 -36.00 16.49 5.40
N ALA A 779 -36.88 17.48 5.62
CA ALA A 779 -36.50 18.79 6.17
C ALA A 779 -35.28 19.40 5.44
N VAL A 780 -35.33 19.39 4.10
CA VAL A 780 -34.24 19.90 3.25
C VAL A 780 -32.92 19.16 3.49
N GLY A 781 -32.97 17.84 3.68
CA GLY A 781 -31.78 17.01 3.91
C GLY A 781 -31.38 16.86 5.39
N LEU A 782 -32.00 17.64 6.29
CA LEU A 782 -31.66 17.65 7.71
C LEU A 782 -32.01 16.31 8.39
N ALA A 783 -33.16 15.71 8.04
CA ALA A 783 -33.62 14.47 8.64
C ALA A 783 -32.72 13.27 8.30
N GLU A 784 -32.21 13.19 7.05
CA GLU A 784 -31.27 12.16 6.62
C GLU A 784 -29.88 12.37 7.23
N ALA A 785 -29.39 13.63 7.28
CA ALA A 785 -28.11 13.95 7.92
C ALA A 785 -28.08 13.54 9.42
N MET A 786 -29.26 13.57 10.06
CA MET A 786 -29.48 13.20 11.45
C MET A 786 -29.76 11.70 11.67
N ALA A 787 -29.89 10.89 10.61
CA ALA A 787 -30.20 9.47 10.72
C ALA A 787 -28.99 8.69 11.27
N ARG A 788 -29.24 7.79 12.23
CA ARG A 788 -28.20 6.89 12.75
C ARG A 788 -27.92 5.79 11.73
N LYS A 789 -26.69 5.74 11.19
CA LYS A 789 -26.19 4.56 10.46
C LYS A 789 -25.77 3.49 11.48
N LYS A 790 -26.10 2.23 11.20
CA LYS A 790 -25.77 1.08 12.06
C LYS A 790 -24.26 1.04 12.31
N GLY A 791 -23.82 1.18 13.58
CA GLY A 791 -22.41 1.09 13.97
C GLY A 791 -21.58 2.39 13.93
N ALA A 792 -22.16 3.57 13.68
CA ALA A 792 -21.45 4.84 13.69
C ALA A 792 -22.08 5.87 14.66
N ASN A 793 -21.26 6.77 15.23
CA ASN A 793 -21.76 7.94 15.94
C ASN A 793 -22.62 8.80 14.97
N GLY A 794 -23.76 9.31 15.43
CA GLY A 794 -24.63 10.18 14.62
C GLY A 794 -24.16 11.63 14.63
N LEU A 795 -24.59 12.44 13.65
CA LEU A 795 -24.22 13.86 13.54
C LEU A 795 -24.52 14.63 14.84
N VAL A 796 -25.65 14.37 15.51
CA VAL A 796 -25.96 14.94 16.83
C VAL A 796 -24.84 14.70 17.86
N SER A 797 -24.30 13.48 17.90
CA SER A 797 -23.23 13.14 18.83
C SER A 797 -21.93 13.88 18.51
N ASP A 798 -21.66 14.15 17.23
CA ASP A 798 -20.49 14.90 16.82
C ASP A 798 -20.67 16.39 17.19
N LEU A 799 -21.85 16.97 16.96
CA LEU A 799 -22.19 18.34 17.34
C LEU A 799 -22.13 18.56 18.86
N ASP A 800 -22.69 17.65 19.67
CA ASP A 800 -22.64 17.72 21.14
C ASP A 800 -21.19 17.70 21.67
N GLN A 801 -20.33 16.89 21.03
CA GLN A 801 -18.91 16.85 21.38
C GLN A 801 -18.19 18.13 20.98
N LEU A 802 -18.50 18.71 19.82
CA LEU A 802 -17.96 20.00 19.39
C LEU A 802 -18.35 21.11 20.37
N VAL A 803 -19.62 21.17 20.80
CA VAL A 803 -20.09 22.10 21.83
C VAL A 803 -19.34 21.89 23.16
N THR A 804 -19.13 20.64 23.56
CA THR A 804 -18.39 20.32 24.79
C THR A 804 -16.94 20.81 24.73
N VAL A 805 -16.25 20.59 23.60
CA VAL A 805 -14.88 21.05 23.41
C VAL A 805 -14.81 22.58 23.44
N ARG A 806 -15.73 23.24 22.73
CA ARG A 806 -15.81 24.70 22.70
C ARG A 806 -16.08 25.30 24.09
N ASN A 807 -17.02 24.74 24.87
CA ASN A 807 -17.37 25.28 26.19
C ASN A 807 -16.20 25.16 27.18
N LYS A 808 -15.38 24.12 27.11
CA LYS A 808 -14.16 24.01 27.92
C LYS A 808 -13.21 25.19 27.70
N LEU A 809 -13.10 25.68 26.46
CA LEU A 809 -12.29 26.87 26.13
C LEU A 809 -12.85 28.12 26.82
N ARG A 810 -14.17 28.34 26.70
CA ARG A 810 -14.85 29.52 27.26
C ARG A 810 -14.80 29.57 28.79
N HIS A 811 -14.74 28.43 29.47
CA HIS A 811 -14.65 28.32 30.92
C HIS A 811 -13.22 28.32 31.49
N GLY A 812 -12.21 28.75 30.70
CA GLY A 812 -10.83 28.93 31.16
C GLY A 812 -9.97 27.67 31.22
N ALA A 813 -10.48 26.54 30.70
CA ALA A 813 -9.75 25.28 30.56
C ALA A 813 -9.18 25.10 29.14
N ALA A 814 -8.63 26.18 28.57
CA ALA A 814 -8.00 26.15 27.26
C ALA A 814 -6.66 25.37 27.29
N PRO A 815 -6.30 24.66 26.21
CA PRO A 815 -4.98 24.02 26.09
C PRO A 815 -3.86 25.00 26.42
N ARG A 816 -3.03 24.68 27.42
CA ARG A 816 -1.93 25.54 27.88
C ARG A 816 -0.58 25.11 27.33
N THR A 817 -0.49 23.86 26.86
CA THR A 817 0.72 23.31 26.26
C THR A 817 0.49 22.96 24.78
N ARG A 818 1.57 22.96 24.00
CA ARG A 818 1.53 22.54 22.59
C ARG A 818 0.92 21.14 22.41
N ALA A 819 1.27 20.18 23.28
CA ALA A 819 0.75 18.81 23.24
C ALA A 819 -0.74 18.71 23.61
N GLU A 820 -1.26 19.59 24.47
CA GLU A 820 -2.71 19.69 24.72
C GLU A 820 -3.44 20.29 23.51
N LEU A 821 -2.82 21.28 22.85
CA LEU A 821 -3.38 21.96 21.69
C LEU A 821 -3.46 21.02 20.48
N GLU A 822 -2.40 20.23 20.22
CA GLU A 822 -2.36 19.21 19.17
C GLU A 822 -3.42 18.12 19.39
N ARG A 823 -3.52 17.56 20.61
CA ARG A 823 -4.57 16.56 20.95
C ARG A 823 -5.98 17.13 20.84
N SER A 824 -6.18 18.38 21.25
CA SER A 824 -7.48 19.03 21.11
C SER A 824 -7.82 19.27 19.65
N LEU A 825 -6.85 19.70 18.84
CA LEU A 825 -7.04 19.96 17.41
C LEU A 825 -7.37 18.67 16.66
N GLU A 826 -6.62 17.59 16.89
CA GLU A 826 -6.87 16.27 16.27
C GLU A 826 -8.31 15.79 16.53
N ARG A 827 -8.79 15.99 17.77
CA ARG A 827 -10.17 15.66 18.14
C ARG A 827 -11.19 16.52 17.40
N ILE A 828 -10.98 17.84 17.34
CA ILE A 828 -11.91 18.77 16.67
C ILE A 828 -11.95 18.48 15.16
N GLU A 829 -10.80 18.29 14.51
CA GLU A 829 -10.73 18.06 13.06
C GLU A 829 -11.48 16.80 12.64
N LYS A 830 -11.34 15.71 13.41
CA LYS A 830 -12.07 14.46 13.17
C LYS A 830 -13.59 14.64 13.26
N LEU A 831 -14.06 15.33 14.30
CA LEU A 831 -15.48 15.62 14.50
C LEU A 831 -16.01 16.58 13.43
N LEU A 832 -15.23 17.59 13.07
CA LEU A 832 -15.57 18.59 12.08
C LEU A 832 -15.68 18.00 10.67
N LEU A 833 -14.72 17.17 10.25
CA LEU A 833 -14.75 16.50 8.96
C LEU A 833 -15.94 15.55 8.84
N SER A 834 -16.20 14.75 9.88
CA SER A 834 -17.39 13.89 9.96
C SER A 834 -18.68 14.71 9.85
N SER A 835 -18.76 15.82 10.58
CA SER A 835 -19.95 16.68 10.61
C SER A 835 -20.20 17.35 9.26
N LEU A 836 -19.17 17.93 8.65
CA LEU A 836 -19.25 18.58 7.33
C LEU A 836 -19.65 17.58 6.26
N ALA A 837 -19.05 16.38 6.23
CA ALA A 837 -19.37 15.34 5.25
C ALA A 837 -20.83 14.85 5.35
N ARG A 838 -21.37 14.74 6.57
CA ARG A 838 -22.79 14.37 6.77
C ARG A 838 -23.76 15.46 6.33
N CYS A 839 -23.30 16.71 6.31
CA CYS A 839 -24.06 17.86 5.84
C CYS A 839 -23.89 18.13 4.34
N ALA A 840 -23.51 17.13 3.53
CA ALA A 840 -23.32 17.29 2.09
C ALA A 840 -24.54 17.84 1.34
N PHE A 841 -25.75 17.70 1.90
CA PHE A 841 -26.96 18.31 1.35
C PHE A 841 -26.87 19.85 1.28
N LEU A 842 -26.07 20.49 2.14
CA LEU A 842 -25.83 21.94 2.12
C LEU A 842 -25.23 22.43 0.81
N ALA A 843 -24.49 21.58 0.09
CA ALA A 843 -23.96 21.91 -1.23
C ALA A 843 -25.06 22.08 -2.30
N ARG A 844 -26.26 21.54 -2.04
CA ARG A 844 -27.41 21.60 -2.95
C ARG A 844 -28.48 22.57 -2.48
N SER A 845 -28.42 23.04 -1.23
CA SER A 845 -29.38 23.96 -0.63
C SER A 845 -28.85 25.39 -0.69
N LYS A 846 -29.27 26.16 -1.70
CA LYS A 846 -28.75 27.50 -1.96
C LYS A 846 -29.37 28.52 -1.01
N TRP A 847 -28.53 29.31 -0.35
CA TRP A 847 -28.98 30.49 0.40
C TRP A 847 -29.02 31.66 -0.59
N VAL A 848 -30.20 32.22 -0.83
CA VAL A 848 -30.41 33.26 -1.83
C VAL A 848 -31.01 34.50 -1.19
N HIS A 849 -30.34 35.63 -1.33
CA HIS A 849 -30.87 36.94 -0.98
C HIS A 849 -31.54 37.54 -2.21
N THR A 850 -32.86 37.77 -2.15
CA THR A 850 -33.65 38.29 -3.27
C THR A 850 -33.38 39.77 -3.51
N ASP A 851 -33.18 40.14 -4.79
CA ASP A 851 -33.01 41.55 -5.22
C ASP A 851 -34.23 42.03 -6.01
N ARG A 852 -34.70 41.23 -6.98
CA ARG A 852 -35.89 41.55 -7.77
C ARG A 852 -36.77 40.33 -7.98
N LEU A 853 -38.07 40.58 -7.90
CA LEU A 853 -39.10 39.64 -8.31
C LEU A 853 -39.93 40.18 -9.47
N GLN A 854 -40.16 39.36 -10.49
CA GLN A 854 -41.07 39.67 -11.60
C GLN A 854 -42.14 38.59 -11.72
N TRP A 855 -43.40 38.98 -11.55
CA TRP A 855 -44.54 38.07 -11.76
C TRP A 855 -44.85 37.94 -13.25
N HIS A 856 -44.92 36.70 -13.75
CA HIS A 856 -45.33 36.39 -15.11
C HIS A 856 -46.75 35.80 -15.14
N PRO A 857 -47.78 36.60 -15.52
CA PRO A 857 -49.18 36.15 -15.48
C PRO A 857 -49.47 34.94 -16.39
N GLY A 858 -48.72 34.78 -17.48
CA GLY A 858 -48.93 33.70 -18.45
C GLY A 858 -48.45 32.33 -17.98
N SER A 859 -47.39 32.26 -17.17
CA SER A 859 -46.87 31.00 -16.60
C SER A 859 -47.30 30.77 -15.15
N GLY A 860 -47.83 31.80 -14.47
CA GLY A 860 -48.18 31.72 -13.06
C GLY A 860 -46.97 31.60 -12.14
N GLN A 861 -45.81 32.10 -12.56
CA GLN A 861 -44.53 31.99 -11.85
C GLN A 861 -43.89 33.36 -11.61
N PHE A 862 -43.17 33.47 -10.50
CA PHE A 862 -42.23 34.55 -10.22
C PHE A 862 -40.87 34.20 -10.81
N HIS A 863 -40.34 35.08 -11.65
CA HIS A 863 -38.94 35.09 -12.01
C HIS A 863 -38.18 35.89 -10.95
N VAL A 864 -37.28 35.22 -10.24
CA VAL A 864 -36.56 35.79 -9.09
C VAL A 864 -35.09 35.92 -9.45
N SER A 865 -34.53 37.12 -9.25
CA SER A 865 -33.08 37.36 -9.32
C SER A 865 -32.55 37.79 -7.96
N GLY A 866 -31.39 37.27 -7.57
CA GLY A 866 -30.78 37.56 -6.29
C GLY A 866 -29.31 37.16 -6.22
N LEU A 867 -28.75 37.24 -5.03
CA LEU A 867 -27.36 36.85 -4.74
C LEU A 867 -27.35 35.46 -4.12
N ALA A 868 -26.52 34.55 -4.64
CA ALA A 868 -26.28 33.24 -4.05
C ALA A 868 -25.17 33.35 -3.00
N LEU A 869 -25.54 33.25 -1.72
CA LEU A 869 -24.65 33.35 -0.57
C LEU A 869 -23.93 32.01 -0.32
N MET A 870 -23.18 31.58 -1.33
CA MET A 870 -22.47 30.30 -1.39
C MET A 870 -20.97 30.55 -1.66
N GLY A 871 -20.12 29.61 -1.25
CA GLY A 871 -18.67 29.74 -1.42
C GLY A 871 -18.04 30.67 -0.38
N ASP A 872 -16.75 30.96 -0.49
CA ASP A 872 -15.96 31.61 0.56
C ASP A 872 -15.60 33.09 0.27
N HIS A 873 -16.24 33.67 -0.74
CA HIS A 873 -16.01 35.04 -1.18
C HIS A 873 -17.24 35.93 -0.87
N PRO A 874 -17.03 37.18 -0.38
CA PRO A 874 -18.13 38.12 -0.13
C PRO A 874 -18.79 38.65 -1.41
N ASP A 875 -18.14 38.50 -2.56
CA ASP A 875 -18.74 38.83 -3.86
C ASP A 875 -19.59 37.66 -4.34
N PHE A 876 -20.88 37.72 -4.02
CA PHE A 876 -21.83 36.66 -4.33
C PHE A 876 -22.22 36.65 -5.80
N ALA A 877 -22.28 35.46 -6.38
CA ALA A 877 -22.76 35.28 -7.75
C ALA A 877 -24.25 35.62 -7.85
N THR A 878 -24.63 36.36 -8.90
CA THR A 878 -26.04 36.53 -9.23
C THR A 878 -26.64 35.19 -9.65
N THR A 879 -27.82 34.87 -9.13
CA THR A 879 -28.58 33.68 -9.49
C THR A 879 -30.00 34.08 -9.88
N THR A 880 -30.57 33.33 -10.81
CA THR A 880 -31.98 33.43 -11.18
C THR A 880 -32.67 32.08 -11.05
N PHE A 881 -33.95 32.10 -10.67
CA PHE A 881 -34.79 30.90 -10.64
C PHE A 881 -36.27 31.29 -10.75
N GLU A 882 -37.09 30.31 -11.13
CA GLU A 882 -38.55 30.46 -11.22
C GLU A 882 -39.23 29.73 -10.07
N THR A 883 -40.29 30.33 -9.52
CA THR A 883 -41.06 29.74 -8.41
C THR A 883 -42.53 30.13 -8.50
N THR A 884 -43.42 29.22 -8.12
CA THR A 884 -44.86 29.51 -7.94
C THR A 884 -45.16 30.09 -6.55
N HIS A 885 -44.21 30.03 -5.63
CA HIS A 885 -44.36 30.58 -4.28
C HIS A 885 -44.09 32.08 -4.26
N PRO A 886 -44.98 32.90 -3.66
CA PRO A 886 -44.72 34.33 -3.50
C PRO A 886 -43.55 34.53 -2.54
N LEU A 887 -42.54 35.30 -2.99
CA LEU A 887 -41.40 35.70 -2.16
C LEU A 887 -41.45 37.22 -1.92
N ALA A 888 -40.68 37.70 -0.96
CA ALA A 888 -40.46 39.11 -0.68
C ALA A 888 -39.11 39.58 -1.25
N ASP A 889 -39.02 40.84 -1.68
CA ASP A 889 -37.76 41.49 -2.04
C ASP A 889 -36.89 41.67 -0.78
N SER A 890 -35.57 41.66 -0.95
CA SER A 890 -34.59 41.89 0.13
C SER A 890 -34.71 40.91 1.31
N HIS A 891 -35.08 39.66 1.04
CA HIS A 891 -35.20 38.61 2.05
C HIS A 891 -34.30 37.42 1.71
N LEU A 892 -33.88 36.71 2.76
CA LEU A 892 -33.01 35.55 2.63
C LEU A 892 -33.83 34.25 2.63
N TYR A 893 -33.64 33.45 1.59
CA TYR A 893 -34.34 32.18 1.39
C TYR A 893 -33.38 31.01 1.26
N LEU A 894 -33.80 29.86 1.76
CA LEU A 894 -33.19 28.56 1.49
C LEU A 894 -33.93 27.89 0.32
N ILE A 895 -33.21 27.67 -0.78
CA ILE A 895 -33.73 27.04 -2.00
C ILE A 895 -33.18 25.62 -2.12
N SER A 896 -34.09 24.64 -2.06
CA SER A 896 -33.77 23.21 -2.24
C SER A 896 -34.14 22.74 -3.65
N PRO A 897 -33.41 21.79 -4.27
CA PRO A 897 -33.72 21.31 -5.63
C PRO A 897 -35.12 20.72 -5.81
N ARG A 898 -35.77 20.29 -4.72
CA ARG A 898 -37.10 19.65 -4.74
C ARG A 898 -38.09 20.25 -3.73
N GLY A 899 -37.75 21.37 -3.09
CA GLY A 899 -38.53 21.96 -2.00
C GLY A 899 -39.01 23.37 -2.32
N ALA A 900 -40.09 23.79 -1.65
CA ALA A 900 -40.52 25.19 -1.66
C ALA A 900 -39.42 26.09 -1.04
N PRO A 901 -39.24 27.33 -1.54
CA PRO A 901 -38.36 28.31 -0.91
C PRO A 901 -38.74 28.53 0.56
N LEU A 902 -37.79 28.34 1.48
CA LEU A 902 -38.02 28.56 2.92
C LEU A 902 -37.44 29.90 3.35
N LEU A 903 -38.25 30.72 4.00
CA LEU A 903 -37.82 32.01 4.53
C LEU A 903 -36.91 31.80 5.75
N LEU A 904 -35.71 32.40 5.74
CA LEU A 904 -34.77 32.31 6.87
C LEU A 904 -34.99 33.42 7.92
N SER A 905 -35.71 34.49 7.57
CA SER A 905 -36.14 35.51 8.52
C SER A 905 -37.23 34.96 9.48
N PRO A 906 -37.23 35.31 10.77
CA PRO A 906 -36.34 36.27 11.46
C PRO A 906 -35.05 35.64 12.04
N PHE A 907 -34.73 34.40 11.68
CA PHE A 907 -33.60 33.66 12.26
C PHE A 907 -32.26 34.00 11.62
N CYS A 908 -32.26 34.51 10.39
CA CYS A 908 -31.08 35.02 9.72
C CYS A 908 -31.38 36.20 8.79
N LEU A 909 -30.52 37.23 8.85
CA LEU A 909 -30.64 38.46 8.07
C LEU A 909 -29.28 38.80 7.45
N LEU A 910 -29.29 39.38 6.24
CA LEU A 910 -28.10 39.97 5.63
C LEU A 910 -28.14 41.48 5.90
N SER A 911 -27.12 42.02 6.55
CA SER A 911 -27.02 43.46 6.83
C SER A 911 -25.58 43.92 6.79
N ASP A 912 -25.35 45.20 6.48
CA ASP A 912 -24.04 45.80 6.62
C ASP A 912 -23.65 45.90 8.10
N CYS A 913 -22.41 45.51 8.41
CA CYS A 913 -21.91 45.57 9.77
C CYS A 913 -21.59 47.01 10.19
N PRO A 914 -22.08 47.49 11.34
CA PRO A 914 -21.77 48.85 11.82
C PRO A 914 -20.29 49.03 12.18
N THR A 915 -19.57 47.94 12.45
CA THR A 915 -18.15 47.98 12.84
C THR A 915 -17.21 47.92 11.64
N CYS A 916 -17.45 47.01 10.69
CA CYS A 916 -16.52 46.79 9.56
C CYS A 916 -17.06 47.20 8.19
N LEU A 917 -18.31 47.68 8.11
CA LEU A 917 -18.98 48.15 6.88
C LEU A 917 -19.02 47.12 5.75
N THR A 918 -18.90 45.83 6.08
CA THR A 918 -19.09 44.72 5.13
C THR A 918 -20.42 44.03 5.39
N PRO A 919 -21.11 43.53 4.34
CA PRO A 919 -22.31 42.72 4.51
C PRO A 919 -21.97 41.45 5.28
N GLU A 920 -22.72 41.18 6.35
CA GLU A 920 -22.57 39.99 7.19
C GLU A 920 -23.94 39.35 7.45
N LEU A 921 -23.92 38.03 7.66
CA LEU A 921 -25.11 37.28 8.07
C LEU A 921 -25.26 37.35 9.58
N TYR A 922 -26.43 37.80 10.05
CA TYR A 922 -26.75 37.99 11.45
C TYR A 922 -27.77 36.97 11.94
N TYR A 923 -27.62 36.49 13.17
CA TYR A 923 -28.58 35.64 13.87
C TYR A 923 -28.93 36.24 15.24
N PRO A 924 -30.12 35.97 15.80
CA PRO A 924 -30.53 36.53 17.08
C PRO A 924 -29.78 35.89 18.28
N ASP A 925 -29.16 36.73 19.11
CA ASP A 925 -28.45 36.31 20.33
C ASP A 925 -29.34 36.46 21.57
N ARG A 926 -29.93 37.65 21.77
CA ARG A 926 -30.79 37.97 22.92
C ARG A 926 -31.71 39.16 22.65
N ILE A 927 -32.77 39.29 23.42
CA ILE A 927 -33.69 40.44 23.42
C ILE A 927 -33.49 41.23 24.72
N THR A 928 -33.30 42.56 24.60
CA THR A 928 -33.15 43.47 25.74
C THR A 928 -34.13 44.63 25.59
N GLY A 929 -35.15 44.70 26.44
CA GLY A 929 -36.20 45.71 26.31
C GLY A 929 -37.00 45.54 25.01
N SER A 930 -37.02 46.58 24.17
CA SER A 930 -37.70 46.61 22.87
C SER A 930 -36.76 46.39 21.68
N ILE A 931 -35.55 45.86 21.90
CA ILE A 931 -34.50 45.72 20.90
C ILE A 931 -34.00 44.27 20.86
N ALA A 932 -33.82 43.71 19.65
CA ALA A 932 -33.17 42.43 19.44
C ALA A 932 -31.70 42.64 19.12
N ARG A 933 -30.83 42.02 19.91
CA ARG A 933 -29.39 42.00 19.66
C ARG A 933 -29.04 40.79 18.81
N LEU A 934 -28.51 41.07 17.64
CA LEU A 934 -28.04 40.10 16.68
C LEU A 934 -26.52 39.97 16.74
N LYS A 935 -26.00 38.80 16.34
CA LYS A 935 -24.58 38.54 16.19
C LYS A 935 -24.26 38.05 14.80
N SER A 936 -23.12 38.47 14.25
CA SER A 936 -22.70 37.99 12.95
C SER A 936 -22.15 36.56 13.01
N LEU A 937 -22.53 35.74 12.03
CA LEU A 937 -22.03 34.37 11.83
C LEU A 937 -20.52 34.35 11.52
N ASP A 938 -19.99 35.45 10.99
CA ASP A 938 -18.63 35.54 10.47
C ASP A 938 -17.62 35.98 11.54
N ARG A 939 -17.90 37.10 12.22
CA ARG A 939 -16.95 37.76 13.11
C ARG A 939 -17.46 37.93 14.55
N GLY A 940 -18.72 37.58 14.80
CA GLY A 940 -19.37 37.78 16.10
C GLY A 940 -19.64 39.24 16.43
N HIS A 941 -19.65 40.13 15.44
CA HIS A 941 -20.01 41.54 15.63
C HIS A 941 -21.49 41.67 16.02
N GLU A 942 -21.81 42.65 16.86
CA GLU A 942 -23.17 42.86 17.36
C GLU A 942 -23.91 43.91 16.53
N LEU A 943 -25.20 43.67 16.28
CA LEU A 943 -26.12 44.58 15.60
C LEU A 943 -27.44 44.61 16.38
N ASP A 944 -27.86 45.79 16.83
CA ASP A 944 -29.15 46.00 17.49
C ASP A 944 -30.20 46.34 16.41
N SER A 945 -31.36 45.64 16.42
CA SER A 945 -32.41 45.76 15.38
C SER A 945 -33.83 45.74 15.98
N ASP A 946 -34.59 46.81 15.71
CA ASP A 946 -36.01 46.94 16.08
C ASP A 946 -36.92 46.11 15.16
N GLU A 947 -36.52 45.97 13.89
CA GLU A 947 -37.25 45.16 12.90
C GLU A 947 -37.16 43.68 13.24
N ALA A 948 -35.97 43.19 13.59
CA ALA A 948 -35.79 41.82 14.06
C ALA A 948 -36.54 41.58 15.39
N PHE A 949 -36.59 42.56 16.29
CA PHE A 949 -37.40 42.46 17.51
C PHE A 949 -38.88 42.29 17.20
N THR A 950 -39.42 43.08 16.28
CA THR A 950 -40.83 43.02 15.89
C THR A 950 -41.14 41.68 15.22
N ALA A 951 -40.33 41.26 14.25
CA ALA A 951 -40.52 40.01 13.52
C ALA A 951 -40.37 38.77 14.42
N LEU A 952 -39.39 38.75 15.34
CA LEU A 952 -39.28 37.71 16.36
C LEU A 952 -40.49 37.73 17.30
N GLY A 953 -40.93 38.92 17.73
CA GLY A 953 -42.11 39.07 18.59
C GLY A 953 -43.39 38.55 17.92
N ASP A 954 -43.60 38.85 16.64
CA ASP A 954 -44.74 38.37 15.87
C ASP A 954 -44.68 36.85 15.66
N TRP A 955 -43.50 36.30 15.39
CA TRP A 955 -43.31 34.84 15.33
C TRP A 955 -43.47 34.15 16.70
N ILE A 956 -43.14 34.81 17.81
CA ILE A 956 -43.34 34.23 19.15
C ILE A 956 -44.82 34.29 19.55
N ARG A 957 -45.58 35.30 19.08
CA ARG A 957 -47.00 35.47 19.40
C ARG A 957 -47.96 34.72 18.47
N SER A 958 -47.58 34.51 17.21
CA SER A 958 -48.36 33.68 16.26
C SER A 958 -48.15 32.19 16.51
#